data_AF-A0A9P6F6Z7-F1
#
_entry.id   AF-A0A9P6F6Z7-F1
#
_cell.length_a   1.000
_cell.length_b   1.000
_cell.length_c   1.000
_cell.angle_alpha   90.00
_cell.angle_beta   90.00
_cell.angle_gamma   90.00
#
_symmetry.space_group_name_H-M   'P 1'
#
loop_
_entity.id
_entity.type
_entity.pdbx_description
1 polymer ?
#
loop_
_entity_poly.entity_id
_entity_poly.type
_entity_poly.pdbx_seq_one_letter_code
_entity_poly.pdbx_strand_id
1 'polypeptide(L)'
;MHIGGGGGGGGGVGGGTGMGSNSSSGHSYETTTPLHFKSLSTKTGRSHYADNEKQLGSLPTIHHQGRGGRQESPTFLGVSLKHLSLVVLLLQNSVLVLMMRYSRVSVGPDQPMYLASTAVFLAEIIKLCTCTGILAYRTRSIPRTIHILRNDVLGQPRELLRLLIPSGLYALQNNLLYIALSNLEAATFQVTYQLKILSTAIFSVVMLNRRLTKQKWLSLCLLMLGVTLVQLQNVGTPKSPVVLDTSKSDEGDSDFLDASGMGDELDSSPPEDDSLVSQNPIIGLFAVLTSCISSGFAGCYFEKILKGTESDMWVRNLQLGVSGSLFSFLAMFYDRQKIYDGGMFQGYSFITWYVITNQALGGLLVAVVVKYADNILKGFATSLSIIISGMISVYFFDFEPSIQFQMGTLVVILATFLYGRPDAAIPRFIRPQKKTPADLKDQTANTDGHADASANGHGASAINGKDNNNNDNDESQESIASLKSANTNVPPPMYKAIRFFFQICLHSFYGTVEVEGTENIAPDNYPAILVANHSNSLTDAIAILSTVPPKSRSMIRLTAKDTFWHKPGVFNYVIKNAGTIPIKRRKDYDNQKVDNANTMSALIDSLGTGSCVCMFPEGISRYHPQLAPFKAGVAMIASDTLAQFKEQPDFSLTLMTTSINYLHREKFRSDVLVTFHPPIVLTPQQDPMLFSTVKEERTEAITKLTELLESTVRSNLLDADDWQTVRVGHVARKLYAGDLGTRISLGQYVRLTQKFVSAFGQHKQESSKGKQDEERRKQENSGSDGENSDSSEMQRPVKLNADTARKMDELATDLAEYQDQLDFYHLKDYRIKQGKPPVKVLLGKLFQRFLLACLLSTICIPGLILWAPVFIAVKYQERQIRRKGPLEDNLDEIAQYKLMISAFFLPIIWGFWVLMTFPIALITGPGIVVLMWLTIRWLEDLIHNAKSMLSLLRLVFMTEDTMYSLRDYRQELAGRVHEFAVQFLKLPEDPEELVKENKTKKADSGWMGMLSGSYFSIKRRRRKDWNEVMRLHDVSHYD
;
A
#
# COMPACT_ATOMS: atom_id res chain seq x y z
N MET A 1 57.08 10.60 -29.58
CA MET A 1 57.22 10.53 -31.05
C MET A 1 56.02 11.18 -31.69
N HIS A 2 56.30 12.17 -32.56
CA HIS A 2 55.49 12.87 -33.56
C HIS A 2 54.13 13.51 -33.20
N ILE A 3 54.09 14.86 -33.12
CA ILE A 3 53.68 15.87 -34.15
C ILE A 3 52.14 15.92 -34.28
N GLY A 4 51.43 17.04 -34.21
CA GLY A 4 51.78 18.47 -34.21
C GLY A 4 50.67 19.27 -34.90
N GLY A 5 50.57 20.57 -34.57
CA GLY A 5 49.85 21.61 -35.34
C GLY A 5 48.38 21.81 -34.95
N GLY A 6 47.87 23.02 -34.73
CA GLY A 6 48.46 24.36 -34.87
C GLY A 6 47.37 25.43 -34.98
N GLY A 7 47.69 26.64 -34.55
CA GLY A 7 47.04 27.92 -34.91
C GLY A 7 45.75 28.26 -34.14
N GLY A 8 45.54 29.46 -33.58
CA GLY A 8 46.28 30.72 -33.68
C GLY A 8 45.30 31.90 -33.67
N GLY A 9 45.65 32.98 -32.96
CA GLY A 9 44.99 34.31 -32.99
C GLY A 9 44.15 34.60 -31.73
N GLY A 10 44.47 35.53 -30.83
CA GLY A 10 45.38 36.69 -30.89
C GLY A 10 44.57 37.98 -31.12
N GLY A 11 44.45 38.82 -30.08
CA GLY A 11 43.84 40.16 -30.16
C GLY A 11 43.74 40.85 -28.80
N GLY A 12 44.77 41.66 -28.46
CA GLY A 12 44.89 42.46 -27.24
C GLY A 12 44.09 43.77 -27.26
N VAL A 13 43.74 44.30 -26.09
CA VAL A 13 44.36 45.46 -25.38
C VAL A 13 43.73 46.82 -25.72
N GLY A 14 43.32 47.54 -24.67
CA GLY A 14 43.62 48.97 -24.53
C GLY A 14 42.47 49.93 -24.20
N GLY A 15 42.63 50.70 -23.12
CA GLY A 15 42.17 52.10 -23.05
C GLY A 15 41.17 52.45 -21.95
N GLY A 16 41.66 53.04 -20.86
CA GLY A 16 40.83 53.68 -19.83
C GLY A 16 40.68 55.19 -20.04
N THR A 17 39.85 55.83 -19.22
CA THR A 17 39.94 57.25 -18.78
C THR A 17 38.96 57.47 -17.62
N GLY A 18 39.43 58.17 -16.57
CA GLY A 18 38.63 58.61 -15.43
C GLY A 18 38.17 60.07 -15.51
N MET A 19 37.78 60.60 -14.34
CA MET A 19 37.23 61.93 -13.99
C MET A 19 35.69 62.03 -14.12
N GLY A 20 34.94 62.58 -13.16
CA GLY A 20 35.33 63.38 -12.00
C GLY A 20 34.23 63.47 -10.92
N SER A 21 34.68 64.01 -9.80
CA SER A 21 34.05 64.26 -8.50
C SER A 21 33.11 65.49 -8.47
N ASN A 22 32.18 65.50 -7.51
CA ASN A 22 31.98 66.56 -6.50
C ASN A 22 30.76 66.17 -5.62
N SER A 23 30.94 65.86 -4.33
CA SER A 23 30.94 66.78 -3.16
C SER A 23 29.58 67.48 -3.01
N SER A 24 28.91 67.58 -1.87
CA SER A 24 29.24 67.61 -0.43
C SER A 24 27.88 67.73 0.28
N SER A 25 27.63 67.19 1.48
CA SER A 25 27.81 67.82 2.80
C SER A 25 26.76 67.17 3.72
N GLY A 26 26.93 66.86 5.00
CA GLY A 26 28.00 66.92 5.99
C GLY A 26 27.56 66.03 7.17
N HIS A 27 28.49 65.34 7.83
CA HIS A 27 28.90 65.52 9.23
C HIS A 27 27.77 65.63 10.29
N SER A 28 27.77 64.95 11.45
CA SER A 28 28.71 64.00 12.06
C SER A 28 28.32 63.66 13.52
N TYR A 29 28.89 62.56 14.03
CA TYR A 29 29.17 62.16 15.44
C TYR A 29 27.99 61.73 16.33
N GLU A 30 27.89 60.43 16.66
CA GLU A 30 28.54 59.70 17.77
C GLU A 30 28.00 60.08 19.15
N THR A 31 27.34 59.15 19.85
CA THR A 31 27.75 58.64 21.18
C THR A 31 26.75 57.62 21.78
N THR A 32 27.33 56.51 22.25
CA THR A 32 27.01 55.73 23.48
C THR A 32 25.61 55.12 23.74
N THR A 33 25.63 53.80 23.92
CA THR A 33 24.75 52.93 24.75
C THR A 33 24.38 53.53 26.12
N PRO A 34 23.26 53.15 26.81
CA PRO A 34 22.98 51.74 27.18
C PRO A 34 21.49 51.29 27.42
N LEU A 35 21.34 49.95 27.59
CA LEU A 35 20.36 49.18 28.39
C LEU A 35 18.86 49.05 28.01
N HIS A 36 18.48 47.77 27.78
CA HIS A 36 17.24 47.04 28.09
C HIS A 36 15.84 47.63 27.79
N PHE A 37 15.09 46.99 26.88
CA PHE A 37 13.98 46.06 27.20
C PHE A 37 13.40 45.44 25.91
N LYS A 38 13.16 44.12 25.93
CA LYS A 38 12.53 43.34 24.85
C LYS A 38 11.09 43.82 24.61
N SER A 39 10.73 44.16 23.36
CA SER A 39 9.33 44.20 22.94
C SER A 39 9.15 43.77 21.47
N LEU A 40 7.98 43.21 21.22
CA LEU A 40 7.53 42.49 20.04
C LEU A 40 7.44 43.38 18.79
N SER A 41 7.90 42.86 17.64
CA SER A 41 7.59 43.41 16.33
C SER A 41 6.29 42.83 15.77
N THR A 42 5.26 43.66 15.80
CA THR A 42 3.98 43.55 15.11
C THR A 42 4.13 43.59 13.58
N LYS A 43 3.39 42.71 12.88
CA LYS A 43 3.03 42.90 11.46
C LYS A 43 1.81 43.83 11.35
N THR A 44 2.04 44.98 10.73
CA THR A 44 1.10 45.82 9.98
C THR A 44 0.34 44.99 8.93
N GLY A 45 -0.92 45.26 8.54
CA GLY A 45 -1.86 46.33 8.80
C GLY A 45 -2.96 46.34 7.72
N ARG A 46 -4.11 46.94 8.08
CA ARG A 46 -5.35 47.27 7.32
C ARG A 46 -6.51 46.27 7.30
N SER A 47 -7.78 46.68 7.40
CA SER A 47 -8.48 47.86 7.99
C SER A 47 -9.98 47.58 7.80
N HIS A 48 -10.74 47.39 8.87
CA HIS A 48 -11.80 48.29 9.38
C HIS A 48 -12.85 48.77 8.36
N TYR A 49 -14.03 48.15 8.44
CA TYR A 49 -15.43 48.64 8.28
C TYR A 49 -16.29 47.39 8.62
N ALA A 50 -17.20 47.33 9.58
CA ALA A 50 -17.92 48.34 10.34
C ALA A 50 -18.40 47.69 11.66
N ASP A 51 -18.22 48.41 12.77
CA ASP A 51 -19.05 48.29 13.97
C ASP A 51 -20.09 49.41 13.88
N ASN A 52 -21.37 49.05 13.92
CA ASN A 52 -22.46 49.78 14.56
C ASN A 52 -23.79 49.13 14.15
N GLU A 53 -24.30 48.25 15.03
CA GLU A 53 -25.70 48.25 15.47
C GLU A 53 -25.89 47.12 16.49
N LYS A 54 -25.63 47.46 17.76
CA LYS A 54 -26.33 46.86 18.89
C LYS A 54 -27.45 47.83 19.27
N GLN A 55 -28.71 47.41 19.12
CA GLN A 55 -29.80 47.71 20.06
C GLN A 55 -31.10 47.03 19.61
N LEU A 56 -31.35 45.82 20.10
CA LEU A 56 -32.61 45.44 20.74
C LEU A 56 -32.41 44.10 21.48
N GLY A 57 -32.88 44.02 22.72
CA GLY A 57 -32.69 42.91 23.67
C GLY A 57 -33.29 41.58 23.20
N SER A 58 -33.18 40.46 23.90
CA SER A 58 -32.60 40.11 25.20
C SER A 58 -32.89 38.61 25.37
N LEU A 59 -31.93 37.78 25.79
CA LEU A 59 -32.02 36.54 26.61
C LEU A 59 -30.79 35.62 26.40
N PRO A 60 -30.41 34.80 27.41
CA PRO A 60 -29.01 34.54 27.75
C PRO A 60 -28.40 33.36 26.99
N THR A 61 -27.14 33.51 26.59
CA THR A 61 -26.25 32.38 26.29
C THR A 61 -25.89 31.67 27.60
N ILE A 62 -26.59 30.58 27.89
CA ILE A 62 -26.18 29.58 28.88
C ILE A 62 -25.08 28.72 28.26
N HIS A 63 -23.90 28.74 28.89
CA HIS A 63 -22.87 27.73 28.67
C HIS A 63 -23.42 26.35 29.04
N HIS A 64 -23.59 25.46 28.07
CA HIS A 64 -23.79 24.03 28.32
C HIS A 64 -22.57 23.24 27.86
N GLN A 65 -21.74 22.88 28.84
CA GLN A 65 -20.92 21.67 28.83
C GLN A 65 -21.86 20.45 28.97
N GLY A 66 -21.72 19.45 28.09
CA GLY A 66 -22.22 18.10 28.31
C GLY A 66 -23.10 17.50 27.21
N ARG A 67 -22.71 16.29 26.77
CA ARG A 67 -23.45 15.26 26.01
C ARG A 67 -23.74 15.52 24.52
N GLY A 68 -23.40 14.53 23.70
CA GLY A 68 -23.59 14.53 22.26
C GLY A 68 -25.07 14.64 21.85
N GLY A 69 -25.47 15.83 21.42
CA GLY A 69 -26.70 16.08 20.68
C GLY A 69 -26.49 15.85 19.18
N ARG A 70 -27.45 15.18 18.53
CA ARG A 70 -27.57 15.12 17.07
C ARG A 70 -27.72 16.56 16.55
N GLN A 71 -26.90 16.93 15.57
CA GLN A 71 -27.06 18.15 14.79
C GLN A 71 -28.38 18.04 14.00
N GLU A 72 -29.41 18.79 14.37
CA GLU A 72 -30.69 18.77 13.64
C GLU A 72 -30.51 19.38 12.24
N SER A 73 -30.97 18.65 11.22
CA SER A 73 -30.88 19.11 9.83
C SER A 73 -31.84 20.29 9.59
N PRO A 74 -31.46 21.32 8.83
CA PRO A 74 -32.33 22.46 8.56
C PRO A 74 -33.65 22.03 7.92
N THR A 75 -34.77 22.56 8.43
CA THR A 75 -36.13 22.27 8.00
C THR A 75 -36.76 23.49 7.31
N PHE A 76 -37.56 23.23 6.28
CA PHE A 76 -38.40 24.23 5.61
C PHE A 76 -39.85 23.73 5.65
N LEU A 77 -40.76 24.52 6.21
CA LEU A 77 -42.16 24.12 6.44
C LEU A 77 -42.30 22.76 7.19
N GLY A 78 -41.42 22.51 8.17
CA GLY A 78 -41.42 21.25 8.95
C GLY A 78 -40.80 20.04 8.24
N VAL A 79 -40.44 20.14 6.95
CA VAL A 79 -39.79 19.06 6.19
C VAL A 79 -38.28 19.30 6.13
N SER A 80 -37.47 18.25 6.33
CA SER A 80 -36.01 18.35 6.21
C SER A 80 -35.59 18.74 4.78
N LEU A 81 -34.73 19.75 4.65
CA LEU A 81 -34.23 20.26 3.35
C LEU A 81 -33.59 19.16 2.49
N LYS A 82 -33.06 18.11 3.12
CA LYS A 82 -32.56 16.91 2.45
C LYS A 82 -33.65 16.19 1.65
N HIS A 83 -34.82 15.95 2.25
CA HIS A 83 -35.91 15.21 1.60
C HIS A 83 -36.60 16.10 0.56
N LEU A 84 -36.81 17.37 0.89
CA LEU A 84 -37.41 18.34 -0.03
C LEU A 84 -36.58 18.45 -1.33
N SER A 85 -35.27 18.66 -1.21
CA SER A 85 -34.40 18.78 -2.39
C SER A 85 -34.36 17.51 -3.25
N LEU A 86 -34.42 16.31 -2.64
CA LEU A 86 -34.48 15.04 -3.37
C LEU A 86 -35.80 14.85 -4.12
N VAL A 87 -36.94 15.21 -3.52
CA VAL A 87 -38.26 15.12 -4.17
C VAL A 87 -38.34 16.10 -5.34
N VAL A 88 -37.90 17.35 -5.15
CA VAL A 88 -37.88 18.34 -6.23
C VAL A 88 -36.96 17.87 -7.36
N LEU A 89 -35.80 17.26 -7.06
CA LEU A 89 -34.89 16.74 -8.08
C LEU A 89 -35.52 15.59 -8.88
N LEU A 90 -36.23 14.70 -8.19
CA LEU A 90 -36.96 13.60 -8.83
C LEU A 90 -38.03 14.13 -9.77
N LEU A 91 -38.86 15.09 -9.35
CA LEU A 91 -39.90 15.69 -10.19
C LEU A 91 -39.30 16.44 -11.39
N GLN A 92 -38.30 17.28 -11.12
CA GLN A 92 -37.60 18.06 -12.15
C GLN A 92 -36.99 17.15 -13.23
N ASN A 93 -36.33 16.06 -12.84
CA ASN A 93 -35.75 15.10 -13.78
C ASN A 93 -36.81 14.36 -14.60
N SER A 94 -37.92 13.95 -13.99
CA SER A 94 -39.03 13.29 -14.71
C SER A 94 -39.60 14.21 -15.79
N VAL A 95 -39.85 15.48 -15.45
CA VAL A 95 -40.34 16.50 -16.39
C VAL A 95 -39.31 16.77 -17.49
N LEU A 96 -38.02 16.86 -17.14
CA LEU A 96 -36.96 17.10 -18.11
C LEU A 96 -36.90 16.00 -19.18
N VAL A 97 -36.96 14.73 -18.76
CA VAL A 97 -36.90 13.58 -19.68
C VAL A 97 -38.09 13.59 -20.64
N LEU A 98 -39.31 13.80 -20.12
CA LEU A 98 -40.52 13.83 -20.94
C LEU A 98 -40.51 15.01 -21.93
N MET A 99 -40.11 16.19 -21.47
CA MET A 99 -40.06 17.38 -22.32
C MET A 99 -38.92 17.34 -23.34
N MET A 100 -37.78 16.72 -23.01
CA MET A 100 -36.74 16.43 -23.98
C MET A 100 -37.24 15.49 -25.09
N ARG A 101 -37.96 14.43 -24.72
CA ARG A 101 -38.57 13.50 -25.69
C ARG A 101 -39.60 14.23 -26.56
N TYR A 102 -40.50 14.99 -25.96
CA TYR A 102 -41.49 15.79 -26.67
C TYR A 102 -40.83 16.78 -27.65
N SER A 103 -39.79 17.52 -27.20
CA SER A 103 -39.05 18.47 -28.04
C SER A 103 -38.37 17.84 -29.27
N ARG A 104 -38.10 16.52 -29.23
CA ARG A 104 -37.42 15.79 -30.30
C ARG A 104 -38.40 15.06 -31.22
N VAL A 105 -39.55 14.64 -30.69
CA VAL A 105 -40.57 13.87 -31.43
C VAL A 105 -41.60 14.79 -32.10
N SER A 106 -41.85 15.99 -31.55
CA SER A 106 -42.84 16.94 -32.08
C SER A 106 -42.33 17.82 -33.24
N VAL A 107 -41.13 17.56 -33.76
CA VAL A 107 -40.57 18.29 -34.90
C VAL A 107 -41.02 17.61 -36.19
N GLY A 108 -41.73 18.33 -37.07
CA GLY A 108 -42.16 17.82 -38.36
C GLY A 108 -40.99 17.53 -39.33
N PRO A 109 -41.20 16.76 -40.41
CA PRO A 109 -40.13 16.32 -41.33
C PRO A 109 -39.30 17.46 -41.92
N ASP A 110 -39.90 18.65 -42.10
CA ASP A 110 -39.30 19.80 -42.78
C ASP A 110 -38.68 20.86 -41.85
N GLN A 111 -38.64 20.62 -40.53
CA GLN A 111 -38.06 21.59 -39.57
C GLN A 111 -36.69 21.15 -39.04
N PRO A 112 -35.68 22.04 -39.00
CA PRO A 112 -34.35 21.69 -38.50
C PRO A 112 -34.37 21.42 -36.99
N MET A 113 -33.69 20.36 -36.54
CA MET A 113 -33.52 20.08 -35.11
C MET A 113 -32.57 21.07 -34.43
N TYR A 114 -32.83 21.38 -33.16
CA TYR A 114 -31.92 22.19 -32.35
C TYR A 114 -30.61 21.46 -32.04
N LEU A 115 -29.52 22.23 -32.04
CA LEU A 115 -28.18 21.75 -31.71
C LEU A 115 -28.05 21.58 -30.18
N ALA A 116 -27.56 20.43 -29.74
CA ALA A 116 -27.37 20.15 -28.32
C ALA A 116 -26.26 21.02 -27.70
N SER A 117 -25.22 21.36 -28.47
CA SER A 117 -24.09 22.17 -28.02
C SER A 117 -24.48 23.62 -27.70
N THR A 118 -25.34 24.24 -28.51
CA THR A 118 -25.88 25.58 -28.25
C THR A 118 -26.84 25.59 -27.05
N ALA A 119 -27.67 24.54 -26.91
CA ALA A 119 -28.58 24.38 -25.77
C ALA A 119 -27.85 24.24 -24.43
N VAL A 120 -26.78 23.43 -24.39
CA VAL A 120 -25.94 23.24 -23.19
C VAL A 120 -25.20 24.53 -22.82
N PHE A 121 -24.67 25.27 -23.79
CA PHE A 121 -24.04 26.56 -23.55
C PHE A 121 -25.03 27.58 -22.94
N LEU A 122 -26.22 27.72 -23.52
CA LEU A 122 -27.26 28.60 -22.98
C LEU A 122 -27.70 28.20 -21.56
N ALA A 123 -27.79 26.89 -21.28
CA ALA A 123 -28.09 26.41 -19.92
C ALA A 123 -27.01 26.83 -18.90
N GLU A 124 -25.72 26.83 -19.27
CA GLU A 124 -24.65 27.36 -18.40
C GLU A 124 -24.79 28.87 -18.17
N ILE A 125 -25.13 29.63 -19.20
CA ILE A 125 -25.36 31.08 -19.07
C ILE A 125 -26.55 31.37 -18.14
N ILE A 126 -27.67 30.67 -18.31
CA ILE A 126 -28.83 30.81 -17.43
C ILE A 126 -28.48 30.47 -15.99
N LYS A 127 -27.69 29.42 -15.73
CA LYS A 127 -27.20 29.10 -14.38
C LYS A 127 -26.35 30.22 -13.80
N LEU A 128 -25.45 30.82 -14.58
CA LEU A 128 -24.61 31.93 -14.14
C LEU A 128 -25.44 33.17 -13.78
N CYS A 129 -26.40 33.54 -14.64
CA CYS A 129 -27.32 34.65 -14.39
C CYS A 129 -28.16 34.39 -13.13
N THR A 130 -28.69 33.18 -12.99
CA THR A 130 -29.53 32.80 -11.83
C THR A 130 -28.73 32.81 -10.53
N CYS A 131 -27.53 32.23 -10.50
CA CYS A 131 -26.64 32.26 -9.33
C CYS A 131 -26.24 33.70 -8.96
N THR A 132 -25.96 34.54 -9.95
CA THR A 132 -25.64 35.96 -9.72
C THR A 132 -26.86 36.71 -9.16
N GLY A 133 -28.05 36.45 -9.69
CA GLY A 133 -29.31 37.01 -9.19
C GLY A 133 -29.62 36.61 -7.74
N ILE A 134 -29.43 35.33 -7.39
CA ILE A 134 -29.60 34.85 -6.02
C ILE A 134 -28.59 35.52 -5.07
N LEU A 135 -27.34 35.69 -5.50
CA LEU A 135 -26.32 36.37 -4.72
C LEU A 135 -26.64 37.86 -4.54
N ALA A 136 -27.14 38.53 -5.58
CA ALA A 136 -27.60 39.92 -5.52
C ALA A 136 -28.77 40.08 -4.54
N TYR A 137 -29.75 39.19 -4.60
CA TYR A 137 -30.89 39.17 -3.68
C TYR A 137 -30.44 38.96 -2.22
N ARG A 138 -29.49 38.04 -1.99
CA ARG A 138 -28.98 37.75 -0.65
C ARG A 138 -28.14 38.88 -0.06
N THR A 139 -27.34 39.55 -0.90
CA THR A 139 -26.45 40.64 -0.45
C THR A 139 -27.17 41.98 -0.31
N ARG A 140 -28.37 42.13 -0.90
CA ARG A 140 -29.19 43.36 -0.91
C ARG A 140 -28.43 44.62 -1.33
N SER A 141 -27.30 44.47 -2.03
CA SER A 141 -26.39 45.56 -2.40
C SER A 141 -25.56 45.17 -3.63
N ILE A 142 -25.81 45.85 -4.76
CA ILE A 142 -25.14 45.60 -6.05
C ILE A 142 -23.60 45.79 -5.95
N PRO A 143 -23.07 46.86 -5.31
CA PRO A 143 -21.62 47.03 -5.16
C PRO A 143 -20.96 45.86 -4.42
N ARG A 144 -21.65 45.32 -3.40
CA ARG A 144 -21.17 44.18 -2.62
C ARG A 144 -21.20 42.89 -3.45
N THR A 145 -22.23 42.69 -4.28
CA THR A 145 -22.30 41.56 -5.21
C THR A 145 -21.14 41.59 -6.22
N ILE A 146 -20.85 42.75 -6.81
CA ILE A 146 -19.74 42.93 -7.76
C ILE A 146 -18.39 42.68 -7.08
N HIS A 147 -18.24 43.13 -5.83
CA HIS A 147 -17.03 42.88 -5.05
C HIS A 147 -16.80 41.38 -4.81
N ILE A 148 -17.84 40.62 -4.45
CA ILE A 148 -17.77 39.16 -4.28
C ILE A 148 -17.46 38.47 -5.62
N LEU A 149 -18.11 38.90 -6.71
CA LEU A 149 -17.83 38.36 -8.05
C LEU A 149 -16.38 38.59 -8.47
N ARG A 150 -15.83 39.78 -8.21
CA ARG A 150 -14.45 40.09 -8.56
C ARG A 150 -13.45 39.37 -7.65
N ASN A 151 -13.66 39.36 -6.34
CA ASN A 151 -12.66 38.90 -5.39
C ASN A 151 -12.77 37.41 -5.05
N ASP A 152 -13.99 36.89 -4.88
CA ASP A 152 -14.20 35.51 -4.45
C ASP A 152 -14.37 34.55 -5.63
N VAL A 153 -14.80 35.03 -6.80
CA VAL A 153 -14.95 34.19 -8.00
C VAL A 153 -13.72 34.33 -8.90
N LEU A 154 -13.44 35.54 -9.40
CA LEU A 154 -12.31 35.76 -10.32
C LEU A 154 -10.97 35.94 -9.61
N GLY A 155 -10.96 36.50 -8.40
CA GLY A 155 -9.78 36.77 -7.59
C GLY A 155 -9.18 35.54 -6.89
N GLN A 156 -9.82 34.37 -7.00
CA GLN A 156 -9.36 33.10 -6.43
C GLN A 156 -9.03 32.06 -7.53
N PRO A 157 -7.96 32.26 -8.32
CA PRO A 157 -7.64 31.39 -9.45
C PRO A 157 -7.38 29.94 -9.03
N ARG A 158 -6.89 29.71 -7.81
CA ARG A 158 -6.68 28.35 -7.27
C ARG A 158 -7.99 27.59 -7.09
N GLU A 159 -9.04 28.26 -6.64
CA GLU A 159 -10.36 27.65 -6.44
C GLU A 159 -11.06 27.41 -7.79
N LEU A 160 -10.92 28.35 -8.73
CA LEU A 160 -11.40 28.20 -10.09
C LEU A 160 -10.70 27.04 -10.82
N LEU A 161 -9.37 26.89 -10.66
CA LEU A 161 -8.61 25.75 -11.17
C LEU A 161 -9.03 24.42 -10.54
N ARG A 162 -9.36 24.40 -9.24
CA ARG A 162 -9.90 23.21 -8.58
C ARG A 162 -11.26 22.81 -9.17
N LEU A 163 -12.14 23.76 -9.43
CA LEU A 163 -13.47 23.52 -10.02
C LEU A 163 -13.44 23.29 -11.55
N LEU A 164 -12.34 23.65 -12.22
CA LEU A 164 -12.09 23.28 -13.61
C LEU A 164 -11.99 21.75 -13.79
N ILE A 165 -11.49 21.03 -12.78
CA ILE A 165 -11.35 19.56 -12.81
C ILE A 165 -12.72 18.88 -12.96
N PRO A 166 -13.72 19.06 -12.08
CA PRO A 166 -15.02 18.44 -12.24
C PRO A 166 -15.74 18.91 -13.51
N SER A 167 -15.69 20.20 -13.88
CA SER A 167 -16.29 20.68 -15.14
C SER A 167 -15.68 20.01 -16.37
N GLY A 168 -14.35 19.89 -16.43
CA GLY A 168 -13.65 19.23 -17.54
C GLY A 168 -13.93 17.73 -17.60
N LEU A 169 -14.04 17.08 -16.45
CA LEU A 169 -14.41 15.66 -16.38
C LEU A 169 -15.86 15.41 -16.81
N TYR A 170 -16.79 16.32 -16.51
CA TYR A 170 -18.16 16.26 -17.05
C TYR A 170 -18.19 16.47 -18.57
N ALA A 171 -17.40 17.40 -19.10
CA ALA A 171 -17.28 17.61 -20.54
C ALA A 171 -16.67 16.38 -21.24
N LEU A 172 -15.60 15.81 -20.67
CA LEU A 172 -14.97 14.58 -21.14
C LEU A 172 -15.95 13.40 -21.09
N GLN A 173 -16.68 13.26 -19.99
CA GLN A 173 -17.71 12.23 -19.83
C GLN A 173 -18.71 12.28 -20.97
N ASN A 174 -19.23 13.47 -21.31
CA ASN A 174 -20.20 13.64 -22.39
C ASN A 174 -19.62 13.18 -23.74
N ASN A 175 -18.38 13.58 -24.08
CA ASN A 175 -17.73 13.16 -25.32
C ASN A 175 -17.50 11.63 -25.37
N LEU A 176 -17.07 11.03 -24.26
CA LEU A 176 -16.90 9.58 -24.18
C LEU A 176 -18.22 8.82 -24.33
N LEU A 177 -19.36 9.40 -23.91
CA LEU A 177 -20.67 8.79 -24.14
C LEU A 177 -21.05 8.78 -25.62
N TYR A 178 -20.72 9.82 -26.39
CA TYR A 178 -20.92 9.82 -27.84
C TYR A 178 -20.06 8.76 -28.54
N ILE A 179 -18.79 8.64 -28.15
CA ILE A 179 -17.89 7.60 -28.68
C ILE A 179 -18.41 6.20 -28.32
N ALA A 180 -18.91 6.02 -27.11
CA ALA A 180 -19.49 4.74 -26.69
C ALA A 180 -20.77 4.40 -27.48
N LEU A 181 -21.68 5.36 -27.65
CA LEU A 181 -22.93 5.17 -28.41
C LEU A 181 -22.71 4.89 -29.90
N SER A 182 -21.63 5.42 -30.49
CA SER A 182 -21.28 5.17 -31.90
C SER A 182 -20.58 3.82 -32.12
N ASN A 183 -20.12 3.17 -31.05
CA ASN A 183 -19.30 1.94 -31.13
C ASN A 183 -19.89 0.75 -30.35
N LEU A 184 -20.99 0.93 -29.61
CA LEU A 184 -21.69 -0.12 -28.87
C LEU A 184 -23.15 -0.19 -29.28
N GLU A 185 -23.70 -1.40 -29.24
CA GLU A 185 -25.14 -1.61 -29.25
C GLU A 185 -25.79 -0.92 -28.05
N ALA A 186 -26.99 -0.36 -28.24
CA ALA A 186 -27.73 0.37 -27.21
C ALA A 186 -27.94 -0.46 -25.93
N ALA A 187 -28.21 -1.78 -26.04
CA ALA A 187 -28.35 -2.66 -24.88
C ALA A 187 -27.08 -2.71 -24.04
N THR A 188 -25.95 -2.97 -24.71
CA THR A 188 -24.62 -3.06 -24.08
C THR A 188 -24.22 -1.73 -23.45
N PHE A 189 -24.47 -0.61 -24.13
CA PHE A 189 -24.22 0.72 -23.61
C PHE A 189 -25.04 1.01 -22.34
N GLN A 190 -26.36 0.80 -22.38
CA GLN A 190 -27.24 1.12 -21.26
C GLN A 190 -26.88 0.32 -20.01
N VAL A 191 -26.65 -0.99 -20.16
CA VAL A 191 -26.22 -1.88 -19.05
C VAL A 191 -24.89 -1.40 -18.47
N THR A 192 -23.89 -1.17 -19.33
CA THR A 192 -22.55 -0.80 -18.89
C THR A 192 -22.51 0.58 -18.25
N TYR A 193 -23.34 1.52 -18.71
CA TYR A 193 -23.39 2.87 -18.17
C TYR A 193 -23.94 2.93 -16.73
N GLN A 194 -24.69 1.91 -16.28
CA GLN A 194 -25.17 1.86 -14.89
C GLN A 194 -24.07 1.57 -13.86
N LEU A 195 -22.88 1.13 -14.30
CA LEU A 195 -21.69 1.04 -13.45
C LEU A 195 -21.31 2.38 -12.81
N LYS A 196 -21.81 3.50 -13.34
CA LYS A 196 -21.67 4.84 -12.72
C LYS A 196 -22.20 4.89 -11.27
N ILE A 197 -23.24 4.11 -10.93
CA ILE A 197 -23.80 4.05 -9.58
C ILE A 197 -22.77 3.48 -8.60
N LEU A 198 -22.12 2.38 -8.98
CA LEU A 198 -21.09 1.73 -8.17
C LEU A 198 -19.82 2.56 -8.09
N SER A 199 -19.36 3.14 -9.21
CA SER A 199 -18.17 4.02 -9.19
C SER A 199 -18.37 5.23 -8.29
N THR A 200 -19.56 5.86 -8.31
CA THR A 200 -19.91 6.97 -7.40
C THR A 200 -19.86 6.52 -5.94
N ALA A 201 -20.37 5.33 -5.61
CA ALA A 201 -20.29 4.78 -4.25
C ALA A 201 -18.84 4.52 -3.80
N ILE A 202 -18.01 3.94 -4.67
CA ILE A 202 -16.59 3.69 -4.40
C ILE A 202 -15.85 5.01 -4.14
N PHE A 203 -16.00 6.01 -5.01
CA PHE A 203 -15.37 7.32 -4.80
C PHE A 203 -15.95 8.05 -3.58
N SER A 204 -17.23 7.84 -3.23
CA SER A 204 -17.81 8.40 -2.02
C SER A 204 -17.18 7.81 -0.75
N VAL A 205 -16.82 6.53 -0.74
CA VAL A 205 -16.08 5.90 0.36
C VAL A 205 -14.62 6.36 0.39
N VAL A 206 -13.94 6.37 -0.77
CA VAL A 206 -12.50 6.66 -0.86
C VAL A 206 -12.19 8.15 -0.66
N MET A 207 -12.94 9.06 -1.29
CA MET A 207 -12.62 10.50 -1.33
C MET A 207 -13.23 11.30 -0.17
N LEU A 208 -14.44 10.93 0.25
CA LEU A 208 -15.19 11.58 1.33
C LEU A 208 -15.09 10.81 2.67
N ASN A 209 -14.29 9.74 2.71
CA ASN A 209 -14.03 8.91 3.91
C ASN A 209 -15.32 8.37 4.58
N ARG A 210 -16.33 8.08 3.77
CA ARG A 210 -17.62 7.55 4.25
C ARG A 210 -17.53 6.06 4.54
N ARG A 211 -18.35 5.59 5.47
CA ARG A 211 -18.49 4.16 5.78
C ARG A 211 -19.89 3.69 5.37
N LEU A 212 -19.94 2.82 4.37
CA LEU A 212 -21.17 2.15 3.94
C LEU A 212 -21.22 0.75 4.56
N THR A 213 -22.35 0.39 5.16
CA THR A 213 -22.60 -0.96 5.70
C THR A 213 -22.80 -1.96 4.57
N LYS A 214 -22.68 -3.26 4.86
CA LYS A 214 -22.90 -4.33 3.87
C LYS A 214 -24.30 -4.25 3.22
N GLN A 215 -25.31 -3.85 4.00
CA GLN A 215 -26.67 -3.62 3.51
C GLN A 215 -26.75 -2.45 2.52
N LYS A 216 -26.03 -1.36 2.78
CA LYS A 216 -25.94 -0.20 1.86
C LYS A 216 -25.20 -0.54 0.57
N TRP A 217 -24.18 -1.39 0.63
CA TRP A 217 -23.53 -1.92 -0.58
C TRP A 217 -24.47 -2.82 -1.39
N LEU A 218 -25.19 -3.73 -0.71
CA LEU A 218 -26.16 -4.60 -1.38
C LEU A 218 -27.27 -3.80 -2.07
N SER A 219 -27.83 -2.78 -1.41
CA SER A 219 -28.85 -1.90 -2.01
C SER A 219 -28.35 -1.14 -3.23
N LEU A 220 -27.07 -0.73 -3.28
CA LEU A 220 -26.50 -0.08 -4.46
C LEU A 220 -26.33 -1.03 -5.65
N CYS A 221 -25.94 -2.28 -5.40
CA CYS A 221 -25.91 -3.32 -6.44
C CYS A 221 -27.31 -3.64 -6.96
N LEU A 222 -28.29 -3.76 -6.04
CA LEU A 222 -29.70 -3.94 -6.40
C LEU A 222 -30.24 -2.74 -7.19
N LEU A 223 -29.89 -1.51 -6.82
CA LEU A 223 -30.27 -0.31 -7.56
C LEU A 223 -29.74 -0.36 -9.00
N MET A 224 -28.46 -0.69 -9.18
CA MET A 224 -27.86 -0.85 -10.51
C MET A 224 -28.60 -1.91 -11.34
N LEU A 225 -28.85 -3.08 -10.76
CA LEU A 225 -29.56 -4.17 -11.43
C LEU A 225 -30.98 -3.75 -11.82
N GLY A 226 -31.72 -3.14 -10.90
CA GLY A 226 -33.09 -2.69 -11.14
C GLY A 226 -33.17 -1.64 -12.25
N VAL A 227 -32.28 -0.64 -12.23
CA VAL A 227 -32.22 0.39 -13.30
C VAL A 227 -31.85 -0.24 -14.64
N THR A 228 -30.93 -1.21 -14.65
CA THR A 228 -30.53 -1.92 -15.86
C THR A 228 -31.73 -2.66 -16.48
N LEU A 229 -32.51 -3.37 -15.67
CA LEU A 229 -33.72 -4.05 -16.11
C LEU A 229 -34.77 -3.09 -16.67
N VAL A 230 -35.00 -1.95 -16.00
CA VAL A 230 -35.91 -0.90 -16.48
C VAL A 230 -35.48 -0.35 -17.84
N GLN A 231 -34.17 -0.20 -18.06
CA GLN A 231 -33.65 0.40 -19.30
C GLN A 231 -33.53 -0.58 -20.47
N LEU A 232 -33.36 -1.88 -20.20
CA LEU A 232 -33.29 -2.90 -21.26
C LEU A 232 -34.57 -2.99 -22.10
N GLN A 233 -35.73 -2.67 -21.52
CA GLN A 233 -36.98 -2.59 -22.29
C GLN A 233 -36.91 -1.54 -23.41
N ASN A 234 -36.22 -0.43 -23.20
CA ASN A 234 -36.16 0.67 -24.16
C ASN A 234 -35.30 0.35 -25.40
N VAL A 235 -34.75 -0.86 -25.49
CA VAL A 235 -33.92 -1.33 -26.60
C VAL A 235 -34.72 -2.21 -27.58
N GLY A 236 -35.91 -2.68 -27.19
CA GLY A 236 -36.75 -3.56 -28.01
C GLY A 236 -37.69 -2.79 -28.96
N THR A 237 -37.22 -2.53 -30.18
CA THR A 237 -37.92 -2.66 -31.48
C THR A 237 -37.10 -1.92 -32.55
N PRO A 238 -36.46 -2.62 -33.50
CA PRO A 238 -35.95 -1.95 -34.70
C PRO A 238 -37.17 -1.47 -35.51
N LYS A 239 -37.35 -0.15 -35.65
CA LYS A 239 -38.17 0.36 -36.76
C LYS A 239 -37.39 0.03 -38.04
N SER A 240 -38.01 -0.74 -38.93
CA SER A 240 -37.47 -1.10 -40.24
C SER A 240 -36.84 0.11 -40.93
N PRO A 241 -35.74 -0.07 -41.69
CA PRO A 241 -35.21 1.01 -42.51
C PRO A 241 -36.29 1.46 -43.49
N VAL A 242 -36.52 2.77 -43.52
CA VAL A 242 -37.39 3.43 -44.49
C VAL A 242 -36.75 3.26 -45.87
N VAL A 243 -37.24 2.29 -46.64
CA VAL A 243 -37.10 2.27 -48.09
C VAL A 243 -38.07 3.31 -48.64
N LEU A 244 -37.55 4.37 -49.23
CA LEU A 244 -38.30 5.26 -50.09
C LEU A 244 -38.55 4.50 -51.39
N ASP A 245 -39.78 4.03 -51.61
CA ASP A 245 -40.27 3.73 -52.94
C ASP A 245 -41.39 4.70 -53.31
N THR A 246 -41.07 5.53 -54.29
CA THR A 246 -41.99 6.34 -55.07
C THR A 246 -42.75 5.45 -56.05
N SER A 247 -44.07 5.31 -55.89
CA SER A 247 -45.11 5.51 -56.93
C SER A 247 -46.41 4.71 -56.68
N LYS A 248 -47.51 5.26 -57.20
CA LYS A 248 -48.94 4.93 -57.03
C LYS A 248 -49.33 3.53 -57.54
N SER A 249 -50.31 2.88 -56.89
CA SER A 249 -51.73 2.72 -57.32
C SER A 249 -52.38 1.44 -56.76
N ASP A 250 -53.60 1.62 -56.23
CA ASP A 250 -54.78 0.74 -56.20
C ASP A 250 -54.73 -0.72 -55.68
N GLU A 251 -55.67 -0.94 -54.75
CA GLU A 251 -56.55 -2.10 -54.52
C GLU A 251 -55.99 -3.53 -54.39
N GLY A 252 -56.28 -4.14 -53.24
CA GLY A 252 -57.16 -5.32 -53.18
C GLY A 252 -56.55 -6.71 -53.39
N ASP A 253 -56.47 -7.43 -52.27
CA ASP A 253 -56.82 -8.85 -52.11
C ASP A 253 -55.85 -10.00 -52.46
N SER A 254 -55.59 -10.75 -51.38
CA SER A 254 -55.56 -12.22 -51.23
C SER A 254 -54.37 -13.03 -51.73
N ASP A 255 -53.74 -13.66 -50.73
CA ASP A 255 -53.36 -15.07 -50.66
C ASP A 255 -52.53 -15.74 -51.77
N PHE A 256 -51.36 -16.19 -51.30
CA PHE A 256 -50.82 -17.55 -51.46
C PHE A 256 -49.91 -17.86 -52.67
N LEU A 257 -48.64 -18.12 -52.32
CA LEU A 257 -47.64 -19.05 -52.87
C LEU A 257 -47.72 -19.42 -54.37
N ASP A 258 -46.65 -19.22 -55.13
CA ASP A 258 -45.56 -20.22 -55.22
C ASP A 258 -44.34 -19.74 -56.04
N ALA A 259 -43.22 -20.39 -55.73
CA ALA A 259 -42.00 -20.72 -56.48
C ALA A 259 -41.52 -20.03 -57.78
N SER A 260 -40.18 -19.88 -57.80
CA SER A 260 -39.22 -20.29 -58.85
C SER A 260 -38.67 -19.27 -59.88
N GLY A 261 -37.33 -19.29 -60.02
CA GLY A 261 -36.66 -19.45 -61.33
C GLY A 261 -36.06 -18.23 -62.03
N MET A 262 -34.75 -18.02 -61.83
CA MET A 262 -33.67 -17.99 -62.85
C MET A 262 -33.77 -17.06 -64.09
N GLY A 263 -32.74 -16.22 -64.33
CA GLY A 263 -32.37 -15.75 -65.68
C GLY A 263 -31.79 -14.34 -65.83
N ASP A 264 -30.49 -14.28 -66.13
CA ASP A 264 -29.75 -13.41 -67.07
C ASP A 264 -29.54 -11.88 -66.93
N GLU A 265 -28.24 -11.57 -66.83
CA GLU A 265 -27.40 -10.66 -67.66
C GLU A 265 -27.40 -9.12 -67.55
N LEU A 266 -26.15 -8.67 -67.34
CA LEU A 266 -25.39 -7.52 -67.85
C LEU A 266 -25.57 -6.08 -67.33
N ASP A 267 -24.53 -5.71 -66.56
CA ASP A 267 -23.56 -4.63 -66.86
C ASP A 267 -24.01 -3.16 -66.74
N SER A 268 -23.60 -2.53 -65.63
CA SER A 268 -22.66 -1.39 -65.63
C SER A 268 -22.53 -0.80 -64.22
N SER A 269 -21.32 -0.89 -63.65
CA SER A 269 -20.89 -0.11 -62.47
C SER A 269 -20.53 1.31 -62.91
N PRO A 270 -20.72 2.39 -62.11
CA PRO A 270 -20.05 2.61 -60.80
C PRO A 270 -20.88 3.50 -59.80
N PRO A 271 -20.35 4.06 -58.70
CA PRO A 271 -19.25 3.65 -57.81
C PRO A 271 -19.73 3.24 -56.41
N GLU A 272 -18.98 2.37 -55.74
CA GLU A 272 -19.10 2.08 -54.30
C GLU A 272 -18.65 3.29 -53.47
N ASP A 273 -19.51 3.84 -52.62
CA ASP A 273 -19.07 4.59 -51.43
C ASP A 273 -20.17 4.60 -50.34
N ASP A 274 -20.53 3.41 -49.86
CA ASP A 274 -21.25 3.27 -48.58
C ASP A 274 -20.24 2.81 -47.53
N SER A 275 -19.56 3.78 -46.90
CA SER A 275 -18.68 3.52 -45.78
C SER A 275 -19.51 3.04 -44.57
N LEU A 276 -19.71 1.72 -44.47
CA LEU A 276 -20.16 1.06 -43.25
C LEU A 276 -19.20 1.47 -42.12
N VAL A 277 -19.64 2.37 -41.24
CA VAL A 277 -18.88 2.79 -40.06
C VAL A 277 -18.53 1.53 -39.27
N SER A 278 -17.25 1.13 -39.32
CA SER A 278 -16.78 -0.07 -38.63
C SER A 278 -16.93 0.15 -37.12
N GLN A 279 -17.96 -0.44 -36.52
CA GLN A 279 -18.16 -0.38 -35.07
C GLN A 279 -17.01 -1.13 -34.40
N ASN A 280 -16.37 -0.50 -33.42
CA ASN A 280 -15.35 -1.15 -32.60
C ASN A 280 -15.84 -1.30 -31.15
N PRO A 281 -16.44 -2.45 -30.79
CA PRO A 281 -17.01 -2.67 -29.47
C PRO A 281 -16.01 -2.48 -28.33
N ILE A 282 -14.72 -2.71 -28.56
CA ILE A 282 -13.67 -2.54 -27.55
C ILE A 282 -13.46 -1.05 -27.24
N ILE A 283 -13.39 -0.20 -28.28
CA ILE A 283 -13.28 1.25 -28.11
C ILE A 283 -14.52 1.78 -27.41
N GLY A 284 -15.70 1.30 -27.81
CA GLY A 284 -16.96 1.68 -27.19
C GLY A 284 -17.05 1.27 -25.72
N LEU A 285 -16.63 0.05 -25.37
CA LEU A 285 -16.61 -0.46 -24.00
C LEU A 285 -15.62 0.32 -23.13
N PHE A 286 -14.43 0.62 -23.65
CA PHE A 286 -13.44 1.43 -22.95
C PHE A 286 -13.95 2.86 -22.71
N ALA A 287 -14.62 3.45 -23.69
CA ALA A 287 -15.18 4.79 -23.59
C ALA A 287 -16.28 4.88 -22.51
N VAL A 288 -17.22 3.92 -22.46
CA VAL A 288 -18.29 3.92 -21.44
C VAL A 288 -17.74 3.65 -20.04
N LEU A 289 -16.76 2.74 -19.88
CA LEU A 289 -16.13 2.48 -18.58
C LEU A 289 -15.37 3.70 -18.06
N THR A 290 -14.61 4.37 -18.94
CA THR A 290 -13.89 5.61 -18.60
C THR A 290 -14.87 6.73 -18.26
N SER A 291 -15.99 6.83 -18.98
CA SER A 291 -17.07 7.76 -18.72
C SER A 291 -17.72 7.54 -17.34
N CYS A 292 -18.00 6.29 -16.97
CA CYS A 292 -18.53 5.92 -15.65
C CYS A 292 -17.58 6.34 -14.52
N ILE A 293 -16.29 6.04 -14.65
CA ILE A 293 -15.26 6.41 -13.65
C ILE A 293 -15.15 7.93 -13.54
N SER A 294 -15.11 8.65 -14.67
CA SER A 294 -15.08 10.11 -14.72
C SER A 294 -16.28 10.72 -14.02
N SER A 295 -17.49 10.20 -14.29
CA SER A 295 -18.74 10.65 -13.66
C SER A 295 -18.73 10.51 -12.14
N GLY A 296 -18.33 9.34 -11.64
CA GLY A 296 -18.26 9.06 -10.21
C GLY A 296 -17.23 9.93 -9.49
N PHE A 297 -16.05 10.10 -10.10
CA PHE A 297 -14.99 10.95 -9.57
C PHE A 297 -15.41 12.43 -9.55
N ALA A 298 -15.91 12.97 -10.67
CA ALA A 298 -16.31 14.38 -10.78
C ALA A 298 -17.38 14.75 -9.75
N GLY A 299 -18.40 13.89 -9.58
CA GLY A 299 -19.44 14.06 -8.57
C GLY A 299 -18.88 14.10 -7.15
N CYS A 300 -18.10 13.09 -6.76
CA CYS A 300 -17.53 13.02 -5.41
C CYS A 300 -16.48 14.10 -5.13
N TYR A 301 -15.73 14.52 -6.15
CA TYR A 301 -14.79 15.63 -6.06
C TYR A 301 -15.51 16.96 -5.84
N PHE A 302 -16.57 17.23 -6.60
CA PHE A 302 -17.40 18.42 -6.41
C PHE A 302 -18.04 18.45 -5.02
N GLU A 303 -18.57 17.31 -4.55
CA GLU A 303 -19.11 17.21 -3.18
C GLU A 303 -18.06 17.49 -2.11
N LYS A 304 -16.84 17.00 -2.31
CA LYS A 304 -15.73 17.24 -1.39
C LYS A 304 -15.37 18.72 -1.32
N ILE A 305 -15.36 19.44 -2.44
CA ILE A 305 -15.12 20.89 -2.44
C ILE A 305 -16.29 21.65 -1.78
N LEU A 306 -17.52 21.28 -2.13
CA LEU A 306 -18.73 21.97 -1.67
C LEU A 306 -18.97 21.82 -0.16
N LYS A 307 -18.56 20.68 0.42
CA LYS A 307 -18.67 20.38 1.86
C LYS A 307 -17.38 20.66 2.64
N GLY A 308 -16.23 20.66 1.98
CA GLY A 308 -14.92 20.85 2.62
C GLY A 308 -14.47 22.31 2.72
N THR A 309 -15.21 23.26 2.15
CA THR A 309 -14.91 24.69 2.21
C THR A 309 -16.08 25.46 2.83
N GLU A 310 -15.79 26.52 3.59
CA GLU A 310 -16.80 27.37 4.26
C GLU A 310 -17.48 28.37 3.33
N SER A 311 -17.08 28.44 2.05
CA SER A 311 -17.61 29.37 1.07
C SER A 311 -19.10 29.12 0.77
N ASP A 312 -19.83 30.18 0.41
CA ASP A 312 -21.25 30.07 0.05
C ASP A 312 -21.43 29.13 -1.17
N MET A 313 -22.47 28.28 -1.10
CA MET A 313 -22.79 27.31 -2.13
C MET A 313 -22.99 27.99 -3.50
N TRP A 314 -23.60 29.17 -3.52
CA TRP A 314 -23.85 29.93 -4.74
C TRP A 314 -22.56 30.46 -5.36
N VAL A 315 -21.57 30.86 -4.55
CA VAL A 315 -20.23 31.25 -5.04
C VAL A 315 -19.53 30.04 -5.67
N ARG A 316 -19.60 28.86 -5.03
CA ARG A 316 -19.06 27.61 -5.59
C ARG A 316 -19.75 27.21 -6.90
N ASN A 317 -21.06 27.38 -6.96
CA ASN A 317 -21.83 27.06 -8.16
C ASN A 317 -21.57 28.06 -9.29
N LEU A 318 -21.28 29.32 -8.95
CA LEU A 318 -20.86 30.32 -9.92
C LEU A 318 -19.45 30.03 -10.46
N GLN A 319 -18.49 29.70 -9.59
CA GLN A 319 -17.15 29.26 -10.00
C GLN A 319 -17.21 28.01 -10.91
N LEU A 320 -18.05 27.02 -10.56
CA LEU A 320 -18.30 25.83 -11.39
C LEU A 320 -18.97 26.18 -12.73
N GLY A 321 -19.90 27.12 -12.72
CA GLY A 321 -20.58 27.61 -13.94
C GLY A 321 -19.63 28.36 -14.87
N VAL A 322 -18.66 29.12 -14.34
CA VAL A 322 -17.64 29.81 -15.13
C VAL A 322 -16.70 28.81 -15.80
N SER A 323 -16.28 27.76 -15.08
CA SER A 323 -15.50 26.68 -15.69
C SER A 323 -16.34 25.83 -16.65
N GLY A 324 -17.62 25.63 -16.37
CA GLY A 324 -18.55 24.88 -17.22
C GLY A 324 -18.84 25.59 -18.55
N SER A 325 -19.09 26.90 -18.51
CA SER A 325 -19.35 27.70 -19.71
C SER A 325 -18.17 27.72 -20.68
N LEU A 326 -16.93 27.66 -20.18
CA LEU A 326 -15.73 27.50 -21.01
C LEU A 326 -15.78 26.21 -21.82
N PHE A 327 -16.07 25.06 -21.20
CA PHE A 327 -16.13 23.79 -21.91
C PHE A 327 -17.35 23.69 -22.84
N SER A 328 -18.50 24.23 -22.44
CA SER A 328 -19.69 24.27 -23.30
C SER A 328 -19.49 25.19 -24.52
N PHE A 329 -18.73 26.28 -24.36
CA PHE A 329 -18.32 27.14 -25.48
C PHE A 329 -17.41 26.40 -26.46
N LEU A 330 -16.43 25.63 -25.95
CA LEU A 330 -15.57 24.81 -26.80
C LEU A 330 -16.36 23.74 -27.58
N ALA A 331 -17.37 23.13 -26.95
CA ALA A 331 -18.27 22.20 -27.63
C ALA A 331 -19.11 22.89 -28.72
N MET A 332 -19.61 24.09 -28.46
CA MET A 332 -20.31 24.91 -29.46
C MET A 332 -19.36 25.32 -30.62
N PHE A 333 -18.10 25.62 -30.32
CA PHE A 333 -17.09 25.95 -31.32
C PHE A 333 -16.74 24.76 -32.23
N TYR A 334 -16.85 23.53 -31.72
CA TYR A 334 -16.68 22.32 -32.53
C TYR A 334 -17.79 22.19 -33.59
N ASP A 335 -19.04 22.51 -33.23
CA ASP A 335 -20.20 22.50 -34.14
C ASP A 335 -20.32 23.79 -35.00
N ARG A 336 -19.27 24.62 -35.08
CA ARG A 336 -19.33 25.94 -35.75
C ARG A 336 -19.83 25.91 -37.20
N GLN A 337 -19.55 24.83 -37.93
CA GLN A 337 -19.98 24.71 -39.33
C GLN A 337 -21.51 24.59 -39.43
N LYS A 338 -22.10 23.73 -38.60
CA LYS A 338 -23.57 23.59 -38.49
C LYS A 338 -24.23 24.89 -38.04
N ILE A 339 -23.57 25.63 -37.16
CA ILE A 339 -24.03 26.95 -36.68
C ILE A 339 -23.94 28.01 -37.78
N TYR A 340 -22.92 27.96 -38.64
CA TYR A 340 -22.78 28.87 -39.77
C TYR A 340 -23.88 28.63 -40.81
N ASP A 341 -24.21 27.36 -41.07
CA ASP A 341 -25.15 26.97 -42.12
C ASP A 341 -26.63 27.18 -41.71
N GLY A 342 -27.01 26.90 -40.46
CA GLY A 342 -28.41 27.02 -40.00
C GLY A 342 -28.67 28.06 -38.90
N GLY A 343 -27.64 28.72 -38.38
CA GLY A 343 -27.73 29.70 -37.29
C GLY A 343 -27.73 29.07 -35.89
N MET A 344 -27.33 29.86 -34.89
CA MET A 344 -27.19 29.38 -33.49
C MET A 344 -28.51 28.87 -32.87
N PHE A 345 -29.64 29.45 -33.26
CA PHE A 345 -30.97 29.17 -32.72
C PHE A 345 -31.85 28.34 -33.66
N GLN A 346 -31.25 27.60 -34.60
CA GLN A 346 -32.00 26.70 -35.47
C GLN A 346 -32.85 25.72 -34.67
N GLY A 347 -34.11 25.52 -35.05
CA GLY A 347 -35.00 24.56 -34.37
C GLY A 347 -35.40 24.93 -32.94
N TYR A 348 -35.17 26.18 -32.50
CA TYR A 348 -35.59 26.63 -31.18
C TYR A 348 -37.08 26.95 -31.17
N SER A 349 -37.84 26.17 -30.41
CA SER A 349 -39.25 26.42 -30.09
C SER A 349 -39.39 26.89 -28.64
N PHE A 350 -40.61 27.27 -28.25
CA PHE A 350 -40.94 27.51 -26.84
C PHE A 350 -40.61 26.30 -25.96
N ILE A 351 -40.83 25.09 -26.46
CA ILE A 351 -40.51 23.83 -25.76
C ILE A 351 -38.99 23.69 -25.59
N THR A 352 -38.20 24.05 -26.60
CA THR A 352 -36.73 24.04 -26.51
C THR A 352 -36.24 24.99 -25.40
N TRP A 353 -36.79 26.20 -25.32
CA TRP A 353 -36.49 27.14 -24.24
C TRP A 353 -36.91 26.63 -22.85
N TYR A 354 -38.07 25.96 -22.76
CA TYR A 354 -38.49 25.30 -21.54
C TYR A 354 -37.50 24.21 -21.12
N VAL A 355 -37.07 23.35 -22.05
CA VAL A 355 -36.08 22.29 -21.81
C VAL A 355 -34.75 22.88 -21.32
N ILE A 356 -34.24 23.91 -21.98
CA ILE A 356 -32.97 24.58 -21.60
C ILE A 356 -33.08 25.18 -20.19
N THR A 357 -34.19 25.86 -19.90
CA THR A 357 -34.43 26.47 -18.58
C THR A 357 -34.56 25.41 -17.50
N ASN A 358 -35.33 24.35 -17.75
CA ASN A 358 -35.51 23.23 -16.82
C ASN A 358 -34.18 22.47 -16.59
N GLN A 359 -33.35 22.34 -17.62
CA GLN A 359 -32.00 21.75 -17.51
C GLN A 359 -31.07 22.64 -16.67
N ALA A 360 -31.12 23.95 -16.83
CA ALA A 360 -30.38 24.90 -16.01
C ALA A 360 -30.81 24.80 -14.53
N LEU A 361 -32.12 24.83 -14.25
CA LEU A 361 -32.68 24.68 -12.91
C LEU A 361 -32.28 23.34 -12.27
N GLY A 362 -32.34 22.24 -13.02
CA GLY A 362 -31.87 20.93 -12.56
C GLY A 362 -30.40 20.94 -12.16
N GLY A 363 -29.54 21.60 -12.94
CA GLY A 363 -28.12 21.77 -12.60
C GLY A 363 -27.90 22.53 -11.29
N LEU A 364 -28.66 23.60 -11.02
CA LEU A 364 -28.61 24.33 -9.74
C LEU A 364 -29.09 23.46 -8.58
N LEU A 365 -30.18 22.71 -8.80
CA LEU A 365 -30.77 21.83 -7.81
C LEU A 365 -29.86 20.67 -7.44
N VAL A 366 -29.06 20.16 -8.38
CA VAL A 366 -28.02 19.16 -8.10
C VAL A 366 -27.01 19.68 -7.07
N ALA A 367 -26.61 20.95 -7.13
CA ALA A 367 -25.70 21.53 -6.12
C ALA A 367 -26.37 21.58 -4.73
N VAL A 368 -27.65 21.94 -4.67
CA VAL A 368 -28.45 21.93 -3.44
C VAL A 368 -28.54 20.52 -2.85
N VAL A 369 -28.88 19.51 -3.66
CA VAL A 369 -28.96 18.11 -3.24
C VAL A 369 -27.60 17.61 -2.77
N VAL A 370 -26.52 17.93 -3.46
CA VAL A 370 -25.18 17.52 -3.02
C VAL A 370 -24.81 18.19 -1.69
N LYS A 371 -25.20 19.44 -1.45
CA LYS A 371 -24.95 20.15 -0.19
C LYS A 371 -25.70 19.52 1.00
N TYR A 372 -27.00 19.29 0.86
CA TYR A 372 -27.87 18.83 1.97
C TYR A 372 -28.05 17.31 2.07
N ALA A 373 -27.86 16.60 0.96
CA ALA A 373 -27.87 15.14 0.87
C ALA A 373 -26.45 14.66 0.47
N ASP A 374 -26.34 13.88 -0.59
CA ASP A 374 -25.08 13.42 -1.17
C ASP A 374 -25.26 12.90 -2.60
N ASN A 375 -24.14 12.62 -3.27
CA ASN A 375 -24.18 12.09 -4.65
C ASN A 375 -24.78 10.69 -4.76
N ILE A 376 -24.80 9.89 -3.69
CA ILE A 376 -25.38 8.55 -3.73
C ILE A 376 -26.92 8.67 -3.77
N LEU A 377 -27.49 9.48 -2.88
CA LEU A 377 -28.92 9.79 -2.82
C LEU A 377 -29.40 10.52 -4.08
N LYS A 378 -28.55 11.36 -4.69
CA LYS A 378 -28.82 11.90 -6.03
C LYS A 378 -29.03 10.78 -7.06
N GLY A 379 -28.21 9.72 -7.00
CA GLY A 379 -28.34 8.53 -7.84
C GLY A 379 -29.70 7.84 -7.66
N PHE A 380 -30.12 7.60 -6.41
CA PHE A 380 -31.45 7.05 -6.12
C PHE A 380 -32.60 7.93 -6.67
N ALA A 381 -32.53 9.25 -6.48
CA ALA A 381 -33.54 10.18 -7.00
C ALA A 381 -33.63 10.12 -8.54
N THR A 382 -32.49 10.04 -9.24
CA THR A 382 -32.46 9.91 -10.70
C THR A 382 -32.96 8.56 -11.20
N SER A 383 -32.76 7.48 -10.43
CA SER A 383 -33.29 6.16 -10.76
C SER A 383 -34.82 6.11 -10.62
N LEU A 384 -35.35 6.71 -9.55
CA LEU A 384 -36.79 6.81 -9.34
C LEU A 384 -37.47 7.72 -10.37
N SER A 385 -36.82 8.79 -10.84
CA SER A 385 -37.39 9.64 -11.89
C SER A 385 -37.57 8.89 -13.22
N ILE A 386 -36.69 7.94 -13.55
CA ILE A 386 -36.85 7.09 -14.74
C ILE A 386 -38.16 6.30 -14.65
N ILE A 387 -38.41 5.67 -13.50
CA ILE A 387 -39.64 4.89 -13.27
C ILE A 387 -40.87 5.78 -13.39
N ILE A 388 -40.88 6.94 -12.73
CA ILE A 388 -42.01 7.89 -12.76
C ILE A 388 -42.24 8.40 -14.18
N SER A 389 -41.19 8.77 -14.91
CA SER A 389 -41.32 9.19 -16.31
C SER A 389 -41.84 8.07 -17.20
N GLY A 390 -41.46 6.81 -16.96
CA GLY A 390 -41.98 5.63 -17.65
C GLY A 390 -43.47 5.42 -17.37
N MET A 391 -43.89 5.53 -16.11
CA MET A 391 -45.30 5.45 -15.71
C MET A 391 -46.14 6.56 -16.33
N ILE A 392 -45.66 7.80 -16.34
CA ILE A 392 -46.34 8.92 -17.01
C ILE A 392 -46.42 8.65 -18.53
N SER A 393 -45.38 8.04 -19.11
CA SER A 393 -45.38 7.69 -20.53
C SER A 393 -46.43 6.65 -20.92
N VAL A 394 -46.88 5.80 -19.98
CA VAL A 394 -48.01 4.87 -20.22
C VAL A 394 -49.27 5.64 -20.60
N TYR A 395 -49.54 6.76 -19.90
CA TYR A 395 -50.77 7.53 -20.08
C TYR A 395 -50.69 8.57 -21.20
N PHE A 396 -49.51 9.16 -21.44
CA PHE A 396 -49.35 10.27 -22.38
C PHE A 396 -48.75 9.88 -23.74
N PHE A 397 -48.10 8.71 -23.83
CA PHE A 397 -47.33 8.29 -25.00
C PHE A 397 -47.54 6.81 -25.36
N ASP A 398 -48.65 6.21 -24.92
CA ASP A 398 -49.05 4.81 -25.17
C ASP A 398 -47.92 3.79 -24.93
N PHE A 399 -47.13 3.99 -23.87
CA PHE A 399 -46.03 3.09 -23.52
C PHE A 399 -46.57 1.82 -22.87
N GLU A 400 -46.31 0.65 -23.48
CA GLU A 400 -46.66 -0.65 -22.91
C GLU A 400 -45.54 -1.16 -21.99
N PRO A 401 -45.74 -1.25 -20.65
CA PRO A 401 -44.70 -1.67 -19.72
C PRO A 401 -44.43 -3.18 -19.79
N SER A 402 -43.21 -3.56 -20.20
CA SER A 402 -42.79 -4.96 -20.29
C SER A 402 -42.61 -5.61 -18.91
N ILE A 403 -42.53 -6.95 -18.89
CA ILE A 403 -42.21 -7.71 -17.66
C ILE A 403 -40.87 -7.26 -17.06
N GLN A 404 -39.88 -6.93 -17.90
CA GLN A 404 -38.56 -6.44 -17.47
C GLN A 404 -38.66 -5.10 -16.73
N PHE A 405 -39.54 -4.21 -17.18
CA PHE A 405 -39.84 -2.93 -16.53
C PHE A 405 -40.45 -3.09 -15.16
N GLN A 406 -41.43 -3.99 -15.05
CA GLN A 406 -42.15 -4.25 -13.81
C GLN A 406 -41.21 -4.89 -12.77
N MET A 407 -40.43 -5.90 -13.18
CA MET A 407 -39.40 -6.51 -12.33
C MET A 407 -38.33 -5.50 -11.91
N GLY A 408 -37.81 -4.69 -12.84
CA GLY A 408 -36.83 -3.66 -12.56
C GLY A 408 -37.34 -2.60 -11.60
N THR A 409 -38.60 -2.16 -11.76
CA THR A 409 -39.27 -1.21 -10.87
C THR A 409 -39.35 -1.73 -9.45
N LEU A 410 -39.77 -2.99 -9.26
CA LEU A 410 -39.84 -3.62 -7.94
C LEU A 410 -38.46 -3.69 -7.26
N VAL A 411 -37.42 -4.04 -8.02
CA VAL A 411 -36.04 -4.09 -7.52
C VAL A 411 -35.53 -2.70 -7.10
N VAL A 412 -35.82 -1.65 -7.87
CA VAL A 412 -35.41 -0.27 -7.51
C VAL A 412 -36.12 0.23 -6.25
N ILE A 413 -37.42 -0.08 -6.09
CA ILE A 413 -38.17 0.27 -4.87
C ILE A 413 -37.59 -0.45 -3.65
N LEU A 414 -37.32 -1.76 -3.78
CA LEU A 414 -36.70 -2.55 -2.73
C LEU A 414 -35.30 -2.02 -2.35
N ALA A 415 -34.48 -1.69 -3.35
CA ALA A 415 -33.16 -1.10 -3.14
C ALA A 415 -33.23 0.23 -2.38
N THR A 416 -34.19 1.09 -2.74
CA THR A 416 -34.42 2.39 -2.09
C THR A 416 -34.79 2.21 -0.62
N PHE A 417 -35.71 1.29 -0.33
CA PHE A 417 -36.12 0.98 1.04
C PHE A 417 -34.98 0.38 1.87
N LEU A 418 -34.19 -0.53 1.28
CA LEU A 418 -33.06 -1.16 1.96
C LEU A 418 -31.95 -0.16 2.29
N TYR A 419 -31.70 0.82 1.41
CA TYR A 419 -30.71 1.88 1.67
C TYR A 419 -31.16 2.86 2.77
N GLY A 420 -32.48 3.10 2.88
CA GLY A 420 -33.09 4.01 3.86
C GLY A 420 -33.12 3.49 5.30
N ARG A 421 -32.88 2.19 5.53
CA ARG A 421 -32.89 1.61 6.89
C ARG A 421 -31.75 2.16 7.76
N PRO A 422 -32.02 2.54 9.02
CA PRO A 422 -30.98 2.96 9.95
C PRO A 422 -30.03 1.80 10.24
N ASP A 423 -28.73 2.09 10.34
CA ASP A 423 -27.73 1.07 10.66
C ASP A 423 -28.00 0.52 12.08
N ALA A 424 -28.05 -0.80 12.23
CA ALA A 424 -28.19 -1.44 13.54
C ALA A 424 -27.04 -0.97 14.46
N ALA A 425 -27.38 -0.40 15.61
CA ALA A 425 -26.40 0.11 16.55
C ALA A 425 -25.51 -1.05 17.06
N ILE A 426 -24.24 -1.05 16.69
CA ILE A 426 -23.24 -1.91 17.31
C ILE A 426 -23.06 -1.40 18.76
N PRO A 427 -23.17 -2.24 19.81
CA PRO A 427 -22.85 -1.83 21.17
C PRO A 427 -21.44 -1.26 21.20
N ARG A 428 -21.27 0.00 21.60
CA ARG A 428 -19.95 0.56 21.82
C ARG A 428 -19.34 -0.15 23.01
N PHE A 429 -18.30 -0.95 22.78
CA PHE A 429 -17.37 -1.31 23.83
C PHE A 429 -16.82 -0.01 24.43
N ILE A 430 -17.19 0.25 25.69
CA ILE A 430 -16.60 1.30 26.50
C ILE A 430 -15.13 0.91 26.68
N ARG A 431 -14.21 1.74 26.17
CA ARG A 431 -12.79 1.61 26.52
C ARG A 431 -12.67 1.81 28.04
N PRO A 432 -12.00 0.93 28.80
CA PRO A 432 -11.61 1.28 30.14
C PRO A 432 -10.69 2.50 30.05
N GLN A 433 -11.06 3.58 30.74
CA GLN A 433 -10.19 4.74 30.88
C GLN A 433 -8.91 4.30 31.59
N LYS A 434 -7.77 4.72 31.04
CA LYS A 434 -6.46 4.60 31.66
C LYS A 434 -6.50 5.48 32.91
N LYS A 435 -6.60 4.87 34.10
CA LYS A 435 -6.50 5.60 35.37
C LYS A 435 -5.14 6.31 35.42
N THR A 436 -5.17 7.59 35.76
CA THR A 436 -3.97 8.39 35.98
C THR A 436 -3.30 8.00 37.31
N PRO A 437 -1.98 8.17 37.48
CA PRO A 437 -1.28 7.84 38.73
C PRO A 437 -1.78 8.58 39.98
N ALA A 438 -2.62 9.61 39.80
CA ALA A 438 -3.29 10.35 40.86
C ALA A 438 -4.52 9.60 41.46
N ASP A 439 -5.14 8.67 40.72
CA ASP A 439 -6.35 7.96 41.14
C ASP A 439 -6.07 6.69 41.98
N LEU A 440 -4.80 6.44 42.32
CA LEU A 440 -4.33 5.25 43.04
C LEU A 440 -3.95 5.53 44.51
N LYS A 441 -4.17 6.76 45.01
CA LYS A 441 -3.85 7.12 46.41
C LYS A 441 -5.04 7.18 47.37
N ASP A 442 -6.28 7.04 46.89
CA ASP A 442 -7.50 7.16 47.71
C ASP A 442 -8.22 5.83 48.03
N GLN A 443 -7.58 4.67 47.81
CA GLN A 443 -8.21 3.36 48.06
C GLN A 443 -7.52 2.49 49.12
N THR A 444 -6.63 3.06 49.95
CA THR A 444 -5.98 2.32 51.06
C THR A 444 -6.31 2.86 52.45
N ALA A 445 -7.46 3.53 52.62
CA ALA A 445 -7.97 3.87 53.94
C ALA A 445 -9.50 3.69 53.93
N ASN A 446 -10.03 3.00 54.95
CA ASN A 446 -11.40 2.47 55.11
C ASN A 446 -11.63 1.14 54.36
N THR A 447 -11.89 0.00 55.01
CA THR A 447 -12.55 -0.25 56.28
C THR A 447 -12.17 -1.63 56.82
N ASP A 448 -11.78 -1.68 58.09
CA ASP A 448 -11.93 -2.84 58.96
C ASP A 448 -13.43 -3.08 59.25
N GLY A 449 -13.80 -4.35 59.50
CA GLY A 449 -14.92 -4.65 60.39
C GLY A 449 -16.10 -5.45 59.82
N HIS A 450 -16.24 -6.65 60.40
CA HIS A 450 -17.46 -7.39 60.71
C HIS A 450 -18.07 -8.41 59.72
N ALA A 451 -18.00 -9.65 60.20
CA ALA A 451 -18.88 -10.79 59.99
C ALA A 451 -20.38 -10.44 60.14
N ASP A 452 -21.27 -11.11 59.40
CA ASP A 452 -21.90 -12.34 59.87
C ASP A 452 -22.96 -12.89 58.89
N ALA A 453 -23.12 -14.22 58.97
CA ALA A 453 -24.35 -14.98 58.90
C ALA A 453 -25.26 -14.99 57.63
N SER A 454 -25.32 -16.19 57.04
CA SER A 454 -26.52 -17.06 56.99
C SER A 454 -27.19 -17.30 55.64
N ALA A 455 -27.37 -18.61 55.39
CA ALA A 455 -28.50 -19.30 54.76
C ALA A 455 -28.70 -19.15 53.24
N ASN A 456 -29.13 -20.16 52.49
CA ASN A 456 -29.29 -21.61 52.61
C ASN A 456 -29.89 -22.01 51.24
N GLY A 457 -29.58 -23.17 50.64
CA GLY A 457 -30.35 -23.59 49.46
C GLY A 457 -29.78 -24.63 48.50
N HIS A 458 -29.51 -25.83 49.00
CA HIS A 458 -29.86 -27.15 48.44
C HIS A 458 -30.03 -27.35 46.92
N GLY A 459 -29.31 -28.35 46.41
CA GLY A 459 -29.60 -29.04 45.16
C GLY A 459 -28.56 -30.11 44.83
N ALA A 460 -28.57 -31.22 45.57
CA ALA A 460 -27.68 -32.37 45.42
C ALA A 460 -28.19 -33.40 44.39
N SER A 461 -27.27 -33.95 43.59
CA SER A 461 -27.17 -35.37 43.16
C SER A 461 -26.31 -35.46 41.91
N ALA A 462 -25.48 -36.46 41.64
CA ALA A 462 -24.83 -37.52 42.41
C ALA A 462 -23.89 -38.21 41.40
N ILE A 463 -22.67 -38.52 41.83
CA ILE A 463 -21.93 -39.76 41.56
C ILE A 463 -21.86 -40.26 40.09
N ASN A 464 -20.68 -40.15 39.47
CA ASN A 464 -19.95 -41.36 39.08
C ASN A 464 -18.49 -41.04 38.77
N GLY A 465 -17.59 -41.74 39.47
CA GLY A 465 -16.20 -41.87 39.08
C GLY A 465 -16.10 -42.69 37.80
N LYS A 466 -15.23 -42.26 36.90
CA LYS A 466 -14.60 -43.13 35.91
C LYS A 466 -13.23 -42.57 35.57
N ASP A 467 -12.26 -43.44 35.77
CA ASP A 467 -10.89 -43.35 35.32
C ASP A 467 -10.83 -42.82 33.88
N ASN A 468 -10.02 -41.79 33.67
CA ASN A 468 -9.57 -41.39 32.34
C ASN A 468 -8.15 -40.81 32.42
N ASN A 469 -7.26 -41.57 33.07
CA ASN A 469 -5.83 -41.55 32.77
C ASN A 469 -5.58 -42.70 31.79
N ASN A 470 -5.62 -42.44 30.49
CA ASN A 470 -4.94 -43.29 29.47
C ASN A 470 -4.94 -42.73 28.04
N ASN A 471 -5.68 -41.68 27.71
CA ASN A 471 -5.72 -41.20 26.31
C ASN A 471 -4.52 -40.34 25.87
N ASP A 472 -3.72 -39.79 26.78
CA ASP A 472 -2.56 -38.95 26.39
C ASP A 472 -1.31 -39.78 26.04
N ASN A 473 -1.27 -41.07 26.42
CA ASN A 473 -0.13 -41.96 26.14
C ASN A 473 -0.22 -42.63 24.76
N ASP A 474 -1.42 -42.96 24.28
CA ASP A 474 -1.59 -43.65 22.99
C ASP A 474 -1.26 -42.78 21.77
N GLU A 475 -1.58 -41.47 21.79
CA GLU A 475 -1.20 -40.56 20.69
C GLU A 475 0.32 -40.35 20.60
N SER A 476 1.01 -40.41 21.74
CA SER A 476 2.48 -40.31 21.80
C SER A 476 3.14 -41.58 21.25
N GLN A 477 2.56 -42.76 21.48
CA GLN A 477 3.08 -44.02 20.95
C GLN A 477 2.82 -44.20 19.44
N GLU A 478 1.67 -43.79 18.91
CA GLU A 478 1.40 -43.82 17.46
C GLU A 478 2.33 -42.89 16.68
N SER A 479 2.60 -41.68 17.21
CA SER A 479 3.54 -40.75 16.60
C SER A 479 4.97 -41.29 16.63
N ILE A 480 5.37 -41.99 17.70
CA ILE A 480 6.66 -42.69 17.80
C ILE A 480 6.76 -43.89 16.85
N ALA A 481 5.69 -44.68 16.67
CA ALA A 481 5.65 -45.78 15.72
C ALA A 481 5.75 -45.28 14.26
N SER A 482 5.13 -44.13 13.95
CA SER A 482 5.27 -43.46 12.65
C SER A 482 6.69 -42.89 12.41
N LEU A 483 7.37 -42.47 13.48
CA LEU A 483 8.77 -42.01 13.41
C LEU A 483 9.73 -43.19 13.19
N LYS A 484 9.48 -44.34 13.81
CA LYS A 484 10.25 -45.58 13.60
C LYS A 484 10.00 -46.24 12.23
N SER A 485 8.84 -46.05 11.61
CA SER A 485 8.55 -46.55 10.26
C SER A 485 9.00 -45.59 9.14
N ALA A 486 9.19 -44.30 9.45
CA ALA A 486 9.75 -43.28 8.55
C ALA A 486 11.30 -43.31 8.47
N ASN A 487 11.89 -44.47 8.71
CA ASN A 487 13.33 -44.72 8.85
C ASN A 487 14.10 -44.79 7.51
N THR A 488 13.53 -44.19 6.47
CA THR A 488 14.23 -44.05 5.19
C THR A 488 14.61 -42.57 5.05
N ASN A 489 15.88 -42.28 4.80
CA ASN A 489 16.35 -40.94 4.40
C ASN A 489 15.75 -40.49 3.05
N VAL A 490 14.76 -41.21 2.52
CA VAL A 490 14.04 -40.90 1.30
C VAL A 490 12.88 -39.96 1.66
N PRO A 491 12.88 -38.72 1.15
CA PRO A 491 11.82 -37.77 1.46
C PRO A 491 10.47 -38.26 0.94
N PRO A 492 9.41 -38.30 1.77
CA PRO A 492 8.09 -38.71 1.33
C PRO A 492 7.55 -37.75 0.25
N PRO A 493 6.65 -38.21 -0.63
CA PRO A 493 6.06 -37.34 -1.68
C PRO A 493 5.45 -36.05 -1.13
N MET A 494 4.81 -36.13 0.04
CA MET A 494 4.26 -34.96 0.74
C MET A 494 5.35 -33.94 1.10
N TYR A 495 6.51 -34.38 1.59
CA TYR A 495 7.63 -33.49 1.90
C TYR A 495 8.14 -32.79 0.64
N LYS A 496 8.28 -33.50 -0.48
CA LYS A 496 8.68 -32.91 -1.77
C LYS A 496 7.67 -31.84 -2.21
N ALA A 497 6.38 -32.11 -2.07
CA ALA A 497 5.31 -31.16 -2.39
C ALA A 497 5.36 -29.90 -1.50
N ILE A 498 5.52 -30.07 -0.18
CA ILE A 498 5.66 -28.96 0.77
C ILE A 498 6.89 -28.11 0.45
N ARG A 499 8.03 -28.75 0.16
CA ARG A 499 9.27 -28.04 -0.18
C ARG A 499 9.12 -27.24 -1.47
N PHE A 500 8.52 -27.81 -2.50
CA PHE A 500 8.20 -27.10 -3.75
C PHE A 500 7.26 -25.91 -3.52
N PHE A 501 6.20 -26.12 -2.72
CA PHE A 501 5.28 -25.05 -2.34
C PHE A 501 5.97 -23.92 -1.56
N PHE A 502 6.84 -24.25 -0.60
CA PHE A 502 7.63 -23.27 0.15
C PHE A 502 8.60 -22.49 -0.74
N GLN A 503 9.23 -23.14 -1.72
CA GLN A 503 10.05 -22.46 -2.72
C GLN A 503 9.26 -21.41 -3.49
N ILE A 504 8.03 -21.74 -3.95
CA ILE A 504 7.15 -20.79 -4.62
C ILE A 504 6.79 -19.63 -3.68
N CYS A 505 6.44 -19.92 -2.43
CA CYS A 505 6.06 -18.90 -1.44
C CYS A 505 7.21 -17.92 -1.20
N LEU A 506 8.41 -18.43 -0.92
CA LEU A 506 9.59 -17.63 -0.62
C LEU A 506 9.97 -16.72 -1.80
N HIS A 507 10.05 -17.27 -3.01
CA HIS A 507 10.45 -16.51 -4.21
C HIS A 507 9.36 -15.56 -4.74
N SER A 508 8.09 -15.82 -4.41
CA SER A 508 6.99 -14.90 -4.71
C SER A 508 7.02 -13.69 -3.76
N PHE A 509 7.22 -13.92 -2.47
CA PHE A 509 7.21 -12.86 -1.46
C PHE A 509 8.48 -12.03 -1.44
N TYR A 510 9.65 -12.66 -1.47
CA TYR A 510 10.95 -11.97 -1.42
C TYR A 510 11.48 -11.65 -2.81
N GLY A 511 12.14 -10.49 -2.92
CA GLY A 511 12.71 -9.95 -4.14
C GLY A 511 13.84 -10.81 -4.69
N THR A 512 14.80 -11.05 -3.80
CA THR A 512 16.01 -11.85 -4.01
C THR A 512 16.22 -12.73 -2.79
N VAL A 513 16.55 -14.00 -3.03
CA VAL A 513 17.02 -14.94 -2.01
C VAL A 513 18.43 -15.34 -2.42
N GLU A 514 19.44 -14.79 -1.73
CA GLU A 514 20.84 -15.11 -1.96
C GLU A 514 21.30 -16.17 -0.97
N VAL A 515 21.99 -17.20 -1.47
CA VAL A 515 22.44 -18.35 -0.67
C VAL A 515 23.95 -18.46 -0.81
N GLU A 516 24.66 -18.47 0.31
CA GLU A 516 26.12 -18.63 0.37
C GLU A 516 26.46 -19.93 1.13
N GLY A 517 27.57 -20.58 0.76
CA GLY A 517 28.11 -21.73 1.49
C GLY A 517 27.37 -23.06 1.29
N THR A 518 26.66 -23.25 0.17
CA THR A 518 25.96 -24.51 -0.12
C THR A 518 26.87 -25.75 -0.14
N GLU A 519 28.17 -25.53 -0.37
CA GLU A 519 29.25 -26.53 -0.27
C GLU A 519 29.45 -27.09 1.14
N ASN A 520 29.03 -26.35 2.18
CA ASN A 520 29.17 -26.73 3.59
C ASN A 520 28.02 -27.62 4.10
N ILE A 521 27.03 -27.91 3.25
CA ILE A 521 25.86 -28.71 3.62
C ILE A 521 26.25 -30.20 3.61
N ALA A 522 26.11 -30.86 4.76
CA ALA A 522 26.40 -32.27 4.92
C ALA A 522 25.50 -33.14 4.02
N PRO A 523 26.06 -34.10 3.26
CA PRO A 523 25.29 -34.94 2.35
C PRO A 523 24.36 -35.91 3.10
N ASP A 524 23.41 -36.52 2.38
CA ASP A 524 22.53 -37.54 2.96
C ASP A 524 23.32 -38.70 3.59
N ASN A 525 22.74 -39.34 4.61
CA ASN A 525 23.34 -40.39 5.44
C ASN A 525 24.47 -39.95 6.39
N TYR A 526 24.86 -38.68 6.38
CA TYR A 526 25.72 -38.12 7.43
C TYR A 526 24.85 -37.47 8.51
N PRO A 527 24.91 -37.93 9.79
CA PRO A 527 24.18 -37.34 10.90
C PRO A 527 24.44 -35.85 10.99
N ALA A 528 23.39 -35.02 10.97
CA ALA A 528 23.57 -33.58 10.99
C ALA A 528 22.51 -32.82 11.81
N ILE A 529 22.95 -31.79 12.54
CA ILE A 529 22.07 -30.82 13.18
C ILE A 529 22.26 -29.46 12.50
N LEU A 530 21.23 -28.96 11.84
CA LEU A 530 21.19 -27.62 11.27
C LEU A 530 20.74 -26.64 12.35
N VAL A 531 21.59 -25.66 12.65
CA VAL A 531 21.41 -24.67 13.71
C VAL A 531 21.23 -23.30 13.07
N ALA A 532 20.07 -22.67 13.23
CA ALA A 532 19.77 -21.37 12.63
C ALA A 532 19.19 -20.36 13.63
N ASN A 533 19.37 -19.07 13.37
CA ASN A 533 18.66 -18.02 14.09
C ASN A 533 17.15 -18.01 13.76
N HIS A 534 16.33 -17.50 14.67
CA HIS A 534 14.88 -17.57 14.61
C HIS A 534 14.22 -16.20 14.70
N SER A 535 14.42 -15.40 13.67
CA SER A 535 13.95 -14.01 13.64
C SER A 535 12.55 -13.82 13.04
N ASN A 536 12.00 -14.81 12.34
CA ASN A 536 10.78 -14.65 11.55
C ASN A 536 9.85 -15.88 11.56
N SER A 537 9.79 -16.58 12.70
CA SER A 537 8.87 -17.68 12.98
C SER A 537 8.80 -18.70 11.82
N LEU A 538 7.62 -18.99 11.27
CA LEU A 538 7.43 -19.95 10.16
C LEU A 538 8.27 -19.61 8.92
N THR A 539 8.57 -18.33 8.69
CA THR A 539 9.32 -17.90 7.50
C THR A 539 10.76 -18.41 7.52
N ASP A 540 11.36 -18.60 8.70
CA ASP A 540 12.71 -19.18 8.83
C ASP A 540 12.73 -20.64 8.39
N ALA A 541 11.72 -21.41 8.78
CA ALA A 541 11.55 -22.79 8.32
C ALA A 541 11.34 -22.87 6.79
N ILE A 542 10.54 -21.95 6.23
CA ILE A 542 10.35 -21.82 4.78
C ILE A 542 11.70 -21.49 4.10
N ALA A 543 12.49 -20.57 4.67
CA ALA A 543 13.79 -20.17 4.13
C ALA A 543 14.77 -21.36 4.10
N ILE A 544 14.94 -22.09 5.21
CA ILE A 544 15.83 -23.25 5.27
C ILE A 544 15.41 -24.33 4.27
N LEU A 545 14.14 -24.75 4.29
CA LEU A 545 13.67 -25.81 3.38
C LEU A 545 13.76 -25.42 1.90
N SER A 546 13.61 -24.14 1.58
CA SER A 546 13.67 -23.66 0.20
C SER A 546 15.09 -23.47 -0.32
N THR A 547 16.04 -23.13 0.55
CA THR A 547 17.42 -22.73 0.16
C THR A 547 18.42 -23.88 0.18
N VAL A 548 18.20 -24.90 1.02
CA VAL A 548 18.99 -26.13 0.92
C VAL A 548 18.74 -26.78 -0.45
N PRO A 549 19.76 -27.20 -1.21
CA PRO A 549 19.55 -27.92 -2.46
C PRO A 549 19.11 -29.38 -2.20
N PRO A 550 18.09 -29.91 -2.90
CA PRO A 550 17.67 -31.31 -2.75
C PRO A 550 18.77 -32.33 -3.11
N LYS A 551 19.75 -31.92 -3.94
CA LYS A 551 20.92 -32.73 -4.31
C LYS A 551 21.94 -32.85 -3.18
N SER A 552 22.05 -31.82 -2.35
CA SER A 552 22.96 -31.82 -1.20
C SER A 552 22.30 -32.54 -0.02
N ARG A 553 21.05 -32.20 0.30
CA ARG A 553 20.28 -32.86 1.35
C ARG A 553 18.83 -33.05 0.93
N SER A 554 18.39 -34.30 0.82
CA SER A 554 17.06 -34.63 0.33
C SER A 554 15.97 -34.39 1.38
N MET A 555 16.28 -34.56 2.67
CA MET A 555 15.32 -34.38 3.76
C MET A 555 15.94 -33.65 4.98
N ILE A 556 15.16 -32.71 5.53
CA ILE A 556 15.45 -32.00 6.78
C ILE A 556 14.21 -32.13 7.67
N ARG A 557 14.39 -32.66 8.87
CA ARG A 557 13.36 -32.78 9.89
C ARG A 557 13.30 -31.48 10.69
N LEU A 558 12.22 -30.71 10.52
CA LEU A 558 11.99 -29.50 11.31
C LEU A 558 11.40 -29.86 12.67
N THR A 559 11.81 -29.15 13.72
CA THR A 559 11.12 -29.19 15.01
C THR A 559 9.98 -28.16 15.04
N ALA A 560 8.78 -28.56 15.45
CA ALA A 560 7.61 -27.67 15.51
C ALA A 560 6.91 -27.74 16.86
N LYS A 561 6.15 -26.69 17.19
CA LYS A 561 5.33 -26.65 18.42
C LYS A 561 4.33 -27.81 18.41
N ASP A 562 4.32 -28.59 19.46
CA ASP A 562 3.47 -29.78 19.63
C ASP A 562 1.95 -29.50 19.53
N THR A 563 1.46 -28.32 19.94
CA THR A 563 0.02 -27.99 19.81
C THR A 563 -0.52 -28.05 18.38
N PHE A 564 0.36 -28.08 17.37
CA PHE A 564 -0.04 -28.29 15.99
C PHE A 564 -0.62 -29.68 15.75
N TRP A 565 -0.26 -30.68 16.55
CA TRP A 565 -0.81 -32.04 16.49
C TRP A 565 -2.21 -32.15 17.09
N HIS A 566 -2.61 -31.23 17.98
CA HIS A 566 -3.97 -31.18 18.54
C HIS A 566 -5.00 -30.49 17.62
N LYS A 567 -4.57 -29.93 16.48
CA LYS A 567 -5.50 -29.31 15.52
C LYS A 567 -6.18 -30.39 14.66
N PRO A 568 -7.52 -30.42 14.54
CA PRO A 568 -8.20 -31.44 13.76
C PRO A 568 -8.00 -31.27 12.25
N GLY A 569 -8.08 -32.38 11.50
CA GLY A 569 -8.21 -32.40 10.04
C GLY A 569 -6.90 -32.46 9.24
N VAL A 570 -6.92 -31.89 8.03
CA VAL A 570 -5.84 -31.99 7.01
C VAL A 570 -4.50 -31.47 7.52
N PHE A 571 -4.49 -30.48 8.41
CA PHE A 571 -3.27 -29.90 8.96
C PHE A 571 -2.46 -30.92 9.79
N ASN A 572 -3.12 -31.74 10.61
CA ASN A 572 -2.48 -32.80 11.38
C ASN A 572 -1.86 -33.86 10.45
N TYR A 573 -2.61 -34.26 9.42
CA TYR A 573 -2.13 -35.21 8.41
C TYR A 573 -0.88 -34.68 7.68
N VAL A 574 -0.89 -33.42 7.26
CA VAL A 574 0.25 -32.80 6.55
C VAL A 574 1.49 -32.75 7.45
N ILE A 575 1.35 -32.34 8.72
CA ILE A 575 2.46 -32.24 9.67
C ILE A 575 3.07 -33.61 10.00
N LYS A 576 2.24 -34.62 10.28
CA LYS A 576 2.72 -36.00 10.54
C LYS A 576 3.50 -36.54 9.34
N ASN A 577 3.01 -36.31 8.11
CA ASN A 577 3.66 -36.79 6.89
C ASN A 577 4.78 -35.87 6.35
N ALA A 578 5.00 -34.70 6.96
CA ALA A 578 6.10 -33.81 6.61
C ALA A 578 7.43 -34.19 7.29
N GLY A 579 7.42 -35.19 8.18
CA GLY A 579 8.61 -35.60 8.94
C GLY A 579 9.05 -34.58 9.99
N THR A 580 8.13 -33.72 10.46
CA THR A 580 8.38 -32.76 11.53
C THR A 580 8.31 -33.40 12.90
N ILE A 581 9.13 -32.93 13.84
CA ILE A 581 9.27 -33.49 15.18
C ILE A 581 8.59 -32.56 16.21
N PRO A 582 7.65 -33.05 17.03
CA PRO A 582 6.91 -32.22 17.99
C PRO A 582 7.76 -31.89 19.23
N ILE A 583 7.91 -30.60 19.55
CA ILE A 583 8.56 -30.11 20.78
C ILE A 583 7.55 -29.35 21.65
N LYS A 584 7.42 -29.76 22.91
CA LYS A 584 6.65 -29.02 23.93
C LYS A 584 7.46 -27.81 24.41
N ARG A 585 6.87 -26.61 24.36
CA ARG A 585 7.50 -25.38 24.90
C ARG A 585 6.82 -24.99 26.20
N ARG A 586 7.61 -24.62 27.23
CA ARG A 586 7.10 -24.25 28.57
C ARG A 586 6.07 -23.11 28.57
N LYS A 587 6.21 -22.14 27.64
CA LYS A 587 5.29 -21.01 27.47
C LYS A 587 3.87 -21.43 27.09
N ASP A 588 3.71 -22.63 26.53
CA ASP A 588 2.43 -23.09 25.98
C ASP A 588 1.62 -23.95 26.96
N TYR A 589 2.18 -24.25 28.14
CA TYR A 589 1.64 -25.17 29.15
C TYR A 589 1.63 -24.55 30.57
N ASP A 590 1.13 -23.31 30.73
CA ASP A 590 0.92 -22.61 32.02
C ASP A 590 1.97 -22.89 33.11
N ASN A 591 3.27 -22.86 32.75
CA ASN A 591 4.42 -23.13 33.62
C ASN A 591 4.49 -24.54 34.25
N GLN A 592 3.68 -25.51 33.80
CA GLN A 592 3.81 -26.91 34.21
C GLN A 592 5.16 -27.49 33.80
N LYS A 593 5.62 -28.54 34.51
CA LYS A 593 6.86 -29.25 34.20
C LYS A 593 6.66 -30.03 32.91
N VAL A 594 7.21 -29.51 31.82
CA VAL A 594 7.14 -30.12 30.50
C VAL A 594 8.18 -31.22 30.38
N ASP A 595 7.75 -32.45 30.09
CA ASP A 595 8.64 -33.57 29.75
C ASP A 595 8.78 -33.73 28.23
N ASN A 596 10.01 -33.68 27.74
CA ASN A 596 10.39 -33.88 26.34
C ASN A 596 11.29 -35.12 26.15
N ALA A 597 11.45 -35.98 27.16
CA ALA A 597 12.39 -37.11 27.12
C ALA A 597 12.19 -38.01 25.89
N ASN A 598 10.94 -38.38 25.59
CA ASN A 598 10.61 -39.23 24.42
C ASN A 598 10.95 -38.55 23.08
N THR A 599 10.67 -37.24 22.95
CA THR A 599 11.03 -36.47 21.76
C THR A 599 12.54 -36.37 21.59
N MET A 600 13.27 -36.15 22.68
CA MET A 600 14.74 -36.06 22.65
C MET A 600 15.35 -37.41 22.26
N SER A 601 14.86 -38.53 22.79
CA SER A 601 15.29 -39.87 22.37
C SER A 601 15.05 -40.10 20.88
N ALA A 602 13.87 -39.74 20.36
CA ALA A 602 13.55 -39.89 18.94
C ALA A 602 14.44 -39.04 18.03
N LEU A 603 14.87 -37.86 18.49
CA LEU A 603 15.83 -37.01 17.79
C LEU A 603 17.20 -37.67 17.70
N ILE A 604 17.71 -38.20 18.82
CA ILE A 604 19.01 -38.86 18.87
C ILE A 604 19.01 -40.12 18.00
N ASP A 605 17.97 -40.95 18.09
CA ASP A 605 17.81 -42.14 17.24
C ASP A 605 17.77 -41.78 15.76
N SER A 606 17.09 -40.67 15.40
CA SER A 606 17.04 -40.17 14.02
C SER A 606 18.41 -39.69 13.52
N LEU A 607 19.22 -39.06 14.38
CA LEU A 607 20.59 -38.69 14.04
C LEU A 607 21.45 -39.93 13.82
N GLY A 608 21.27 -40.98 14.62
CA GLY A 608 21.93 -42.28 14.45
C GLY A 608 21.72 -42.95 13.09
N THR A 609 20.61 -42.66 12.41
CA THR A 609 20.31 -43.17 11.05
C THR A 609 20.79 -42.24 9.92
N GLY A 610 21.55 -41.21 10.25
CA GLY A 610 22.06 -40.25 9.27
C GLY A 610 21.03 -39.22 8.82
N SER A 611 19.96 -38.97 9.60
CA SER A 611 19.00 -37.89 9.32
C SER A 611 19.59 -36.50 9.63
N CYS A 612 18.97 -35.46 9.07
CA CYS A 612 19.26 -34.06 9.42
C CYS A 612 18.10 -33.48 10.24
N VAL A 613 18.40 -32.92 11.41
CA VAL A 613 17.44 -32.21 12.26
C VAL A 613 17.73 -30.72 12.21
N CYS A 614 16.72 -29.88 12.02
CA CYS A 614 16.86 -28.42 12.09
C CYS A 614 16.32 -27.90 13.42
N MET A 615 17.12 -27.09 14.11
CA MET A 615 16.79 -26.50 15.41
C MET A 615 17.11 -25.00 15.48
N PHE A 616 16.33 -24.31 16.29
CA PHE A 616 16.41 -22.88 16.54
C PHE A 616 16.74 -22.64 18.03
N PRO A 617 18.03 -22.53 18.40
CA PRO A 617 18.48 -22.58 19.80
C PRO A 617 18.05 -21.38 20.66
N GLU A 618 17.58 -20.27 20.06
CA GLU A 618 16.97 -19.13 20.79
C GLU A 618 15.71 -19.57 21.57
N GLY A 619 14.95 -20.52 21.00
CA GLY A 619 13.69 -21.02 21.57
C GLY A 619 12.57 -19.96 21.67
N ILE A 620 12.74 -18.81 21.04
CA ILE A 620 11.76 -17.72 20.86
C ILE A 620 11.91 -17.13 19.45
N SER A 621 10.88 -16.45 18.95
CA SER A 621 10.92 -15.62 17.74
C SER A 621 10.52 -14.20 18.14
N ARG A 622 11.30 -13.18 17.75
CA ARG A 622 11.02 -11.78 18.09
C ARG A 622 11.50 -10.79 17.02
N TYR A 623 10.80 -9.65 16.92
CA TYR A 623 11.21 -8.54 16.07
C TYR A 623 12.28 -7.66 16.75
N HIS A 624 13.51 -8.16 16.89
CA HIS A 624 14.63 -7.42 17.51
C HIS A 624 15.87 -7.46 16.61
N PRO A 625 16.76 -6.44 16.61
CA PRO A 625 18.01 -6.47 15.87
C PRO A 625 19.04 -7.39 16.52
N GLN A 626 19.00 -7.51 17.85
CA GLN A 626 19.91 -8.38 18.60
C GLN A 626 19.48 -9.87 18.59
N LEU A 627 20.42 -10.76 18.29
CA LEU A 627 20.29 -12.20 18.43
C LEU A 627 20.00 -12.58 19.89
N ALA A 628 18.98 -13.41 20.15
CA ALA A 628 18.75 -13.90 21.50
C ALA A 628 19.83 -14.94 21.89
N PRO A 629 20.20 -15.06 23.18
CA PRO A 629 21.21 -16.01 23.62
C PRO A 629 20.76 -17.45 23.31
N PHE A 630 21.72 -18.28 22.89
CA PHE A 630 21.44 -19.66 22.56
C PHE A 630 21.25 -20.50 23.83
N LYS A 631 20.24 -21.38 23.81
CA LYS A 631 20.03 -22.38 24.86
C LYS A 631 20.90 -23.60 24.59
N ALA A 632 21.35 -24.25 25.65
CA ALA A 632 22.20 -25.45 25.60
C ALA A 632 21.56 -26.69 24.92
N GLY A 633 20.29 -26.63 24.50
CA GLY A 633 19.54 -27.78 23.96
C GLY A 633 20.22 -28.49 22.80
N VAL A 634 20.79 -27.76 21.84
CA VAL A 634 21.49 -28.34 20.69
C VAL A 634 22.78 -29.04 21.13
N ALA A 635 23.57 -28.39 21.99
CA ALA A 635 24.82 -28.95 22.50
C ALA A 635 24.57 -30.17 23.41
N MET A 636 23.47 -30.18 24.18
CA MET A 636 23.03 -31.35 24.94
C MET A 636 22.67 -32.53 24.02
N ILE A 637 21.90 -32.30 22.95
CA ILE A 637 21.56 -33.35 21.98
C ILE A 637 22.83 -33.90 21.30
N ALA A 638 23.78 -33.03 20.94
CA ALA A 638 25.05 -33.46 20.38
C ALA A 638 25.86 -34.32 21.36
N SER A 639 25.94 -33.88 22.62
CA SER A 639 26.55 -34.61 23.74
C SER A 639 25.92 -36.00 23.94
N ASP A 640 24.59 -36.07 24.03
CA ASP A 640 23.87 -37.33 24.24
C ASP A 640 24.00 -38.28 23.04
N THR A 641 24.02 -37.73 21.81
CA THR A 641 24.23 -38.51 20.58
C THR A 641 25.62 -39.13 20.56
N LEU A 642 26.67 -38.36 20.86
CA LEU A 642 28.03 -38.89 20.93
C LEU A 642 28.16 -39.95 22.03
N ALA A 643 27.50 -39.76 23.17
CA ALA A 643 27.48 -40.74 24.26
C ALA A 643 26.84 -42.08 23.84
N GLN A 644 25.74 -42.03 23.07
CA GLN A 644 25.06 -43.23 22.56
C GLN A 644 25.91 -44.01 21.55
N PHE A 645 26.70 -43.32 20.73
CA PHE A 645 27.54 -43.92 19.68
C PHE A 645 29.03 -43.96 20.04
N LYS A 646 29.38 -43.85 21.33
CA LYS A 646 30.79 -43.80 21.79
C LYS A 646 31.64 -45.01 21.39
N GLU A 647 31.02 -46.17 21.23
CA GLU A 647 31.68 -47.43 20.84
C GLU A 647 31.90 -47.53 19.31
N GLN A 648 31.39 -46.57 18.52
CA GLN A 648 31.57 -46.50 17.08
C GLN A 648 32.58 -45.40 16.73
N PRO A 649 33.88 -45.73 16.59
CA PRO A 649 34.93 -44.73 16.38
C PRO A 649 34.76 -43.92 15.10
N ASP A 650 34.13 -44.48 14.06
CA ASP A 650 33.88 -43.82 12.77
C ASP A 650 32.63 -42.93 12.77
N PHE A 651 31.86 -42.90 13.86
CA PHE A 651 30.67 -42.07 13.96
C PHE A 651 31.06 -40.59 14.02
N SER A 652 30.50 -39.78 13.10
CA SER A 652 30.69 -38.34 13.07
C SER A 652 29.35 -37.62 13.06
N LEU A 653 29.16 -36.67 13.97
CA LEU A 653 27.99 -35.79 14.01
C LEU A 653 28.36 -34.41 13.47
N THR A 654 27.65 -33.94 12.46
CA THR A 654 27.92 -32.64 11.83
C THR A 654 26.97 -31.54 12.32
N LEU A 655 27.48 -30.49 12.93
CA LEU A 655 26.70 -29.30 13.27
C LEU A 655 26.85 -28.25 12.14
N MET A 656 25.75 -27.96 11.45
CA MET A 656 25.69 -27.00 10.36
C MET A 656 25.08 -25.69 10.86
N THR A 657 25.89 -24.68 11.14
CA THR A 657 25.40 -23.36 11.53
C THR A 657 24.95 -22.56 10.32
N THR A 658 23.83 -21.86 10.44
CA THR A 658 23.22 -21.08 9.35
C THR A 658 22.77 -19.71 9.87
N SER A 659 23.13 -18.65 9.15
CA SER A 659 22.65 -17.28 9.43
C SER A 659 21.63 -16.86 8.38
N ILE A 660 20.44 -16.46 8.84
CA ILE A 660 19.35 -15.93 8.02
C ILE A 660 19.23 -14.43 8.30
N ASN A 661 19.51 -13.60 7.30
CA ASN A 661 19.31 -12.15 7.36
C ASN A 661 18.15 -11.73 6.46
N TYR A 662 17.18 -11.05 7.05
CA TYR A 662 16.15 -10.32 6.32
C TYR A 662 16.48 -8.84 6.39
N LEU A 663 16.60 -8.15 5.24
CA LEU A 663 16.73 -6.69 5.28
C LEU A 663 15.47 -6.04 5.87
N HIS A 664 14.30 -6.48 5.39
CA HIS A 664 12.98 -6.10 5.91
C HIS A 664 11.99 -7.26 5.84
N ARG A 665 11.95 -8.09 6.90
CA ARG A 665 11.16 -9.34 6.97
C ARG A 665 9.67 -9.19 6.65
N GLU A 666 9.03 -8.09 7.04
CA GLU A 666 7.60 -7.86 6.87
C GLU A 666 7.23 -7.16 5.55
N LYS A 667 8.23 -6.69 4.80
CA LYS A 667 8.02 -5.90 3.58
C LYS A 667 8.04 -6.82 2.35
N PHE A 668 6.98 -6.72 1.55
CA PHE A 668 6.88 -7.43 0.28
C PHE A 668 8.02 -7.02 -0.65
N ARG A 669 8.64 -8.02 -1.29
CA ARG A 669 9.81 -7.89 -2.16
C ARG A 669 11.07 -7.33 -1.47
N SER A 670 11.22 -7.52 -0.15
CA SER A 670 12.53 -7.37 0.52
C SER A 670 13.50 -8.46 0.06
N ASP A 671 14.80 -8.32 0.35
CA ASP A 671 15.79 -9.37 0.11
C ASP A 671 16.11 -10.18 1.37
N VAL A 672 16.57 -11.41 1.14
CA VAL A 672 16.97 -12.39 2.17
C VAL A 672 18.32 -12.98 1.80
N LEU A 673 19.21 -13.07 2.78
CA LEU A 673 20.49 -13.78 2.69
C LEU A 673 20.46 -14.98 3.62
N VAL A 674 20.78 -16.16 3.08
CA VAL A 674 21.00 -17.38 3.87
C VAL A 674 22.46 -17.80 3.69
N THR A 675 23.21 -17.87 4.78
CA THR A 675 24.63 -18.24 4.78
C THR A 675 24.82 -19.52 5.56
N PHE A 676 25.30 -20.58 4.89
CA PHE A 676 25.73 -21.82 5.51
C PHE A 676 27.23 -21.73 5.84
N HIS A 677 27.55 -21.80 7.13
CA HIS A 677 28.93 -21.69 7.62
C HIS A 677 29.68 -23.01 7.49
N PRO A 678 31.03 -23.01 7.57
CA PRO A 678 31.81 -24.24 7.66
C PRO A 678 31.27 -25.15 8.79
N PRO A 679 31.07 -26.45 8.51
CA PRO A 679 30.45 -27.34 9.47
C PRO A 679 31.41 -27.65 10.63
N ILE A 680 30.85 -27.78 11.84
CA ILE A 680 31.58 -28.29 13.00
C ILE A 680 31.34 -29.80 13.07
N VAL A 681 32.38 -30.59 12.82
CA VAL A 681 32.31 -32.05 12.86
C VAL A 681 32.75 -32.51 14.24
N LEU A 682 31.87 -33.24 14.93
CA LEU A 682 32.14 -33.81 16.24
C LEU A 682 32.33 -35.32 16.12
N THR A 683 33.33 -35.86 16.82
CA THR A 683 33.58 -37.30 16.85
C THR A 683 33.84 -37.78 18.28
N PRO A 684 33.49 -39.03 18.62
CA PRO A 684 33.79 -39.58 19.95
C PRO A 684 35.28 -39.51 20.32
N GLN A 685 36.16 -39.57 19.32
CA GLN A 685 37.62 -39.55 19.50
C GLN A 685 38.16 -38.14 19.80
N GLN A 686 37.66 -37.12 19.08
CA GLN A 686 38.16 -35.75 19.18
C GLN A 686 37.49 -34.96 20.31
N ASP A 687 36.25 -35.31 20.68
CA ASP A 687 35.44 -34.55 21.64
C ASP A 687 34.97 -35.37 22.87
N PRO A 688 35.84 -36.10 23.57
CA PRO A 688 35.45 -36.98 24.69
C PRO A 688 34.82 -36.21 25.87
N MET A 689 35.19 -34.94 26.05
CA MET A 689 34.66 -34.07 27.10
C MET A 689 33.15 -33.84 26.99
N LEU A 690 32.58 -33.93 25.77
CA LEU A 690 31.13 -33.75 25.57
C LEU A 690 30.31 -34.88 26.20
N PHE A 691 30.89 -36.04 26.48
CA PHE A 691 30.22 -37.17 27.13
C PHE A 691 31.01 -37.71 28.33
N SER A 692 31.81 -36.85 28.97
CA SER A 692 32.52 -37.18 30.21
C SER A 692 31.55 -37.63 31.31
N THR A 693 31.98 -38.60 32.11
CA THR A 693 31.26 -39.03 33.32
C THR A 693 31.32 -37.96 34.42
N VAL A 694 32.28 -37.02 34.33
CA VAL A 694 32.39 -35.87 35.21
C VAL A 694 31.42 -34.79 34.76
N LYS A 695 30.43 -34.49 35.61
CA LYS A 695 29.34 -33.57 35.30
C LYS A 695 29.82 -32.14 34.99
N GLU A 696 30.84 -31.67 35.71
CA GLU A 696 31.40 -30.32 35.56
C GLU A 696 32.07 -30.16 34.19
N GLU A 697 32.97 -31.08 33.82
CA GLU A 697 33.63 -31.12 32.51
C GLU A 697 32.62 -31.17 31.35
N ARG A 698 31.60 -32.03 31.48
CA ARG A 698 30.52 -32.14 30.49
C ARG A 698 29.76 -30.82 30.35
N THR A 699 29.44 -30.18 31.45
CA THR A 699 28.69 -28.90 31.47
C THR A 699 29.51 -27.78 30.85
N GLU A 700 30.82 -27.73 31.14
CA GLU A 700 31.74 -26.78 30.52
C GLU A 700 31.85 -27.00 29.01
N ALA A 701 32.01 -28.25 28.56
CA ALA A 701 32.09 -28.59 27.14
C ALA A 701 30.80 -28.22 26.37
N ILE A 702 29.63 -28.49 26.95
CA ILE A 702 28.32 -28.09 26.40
C ILE A 702 28.21 -26.55 26.30
N THR A 703 28.71 -25.85 27.31
CA THR A 703 28.67 -24.37 27.35
C THR A 703 29.57 -23.78 26.26
N LYS A 704 30.83 -24.25 26.15
CA LYS A 704 31.77 -23.87 25.09
C LYS A 704 31.22 -24.16 23.70
N LEU A 705 30.60 -25.32 23.50
CA LEU A 705 29.96 -25.66 22.22
C LEU A 705 28.78 -24.73 21.91
N THR A 706 27.97 -24.38 22.91
CA THR A 706 26.84 -23.43 22.74
C THR A 706 27.34 -22.04 22.35
N GLU A 707 28.40 -21.55 23.01
CA GLU A 707 29.04 -20.27 22.69
C GLU A 707 29.69 -20.27 21.30
N LEU A 708 30.29 -21.38 20.89
CA LEU A 708 30.84 -21.55 19.53
C LEU A 708 29.74 -21.49 18.47
N LEU A 709 28.60 -22.17 18.70
CA LEU A 709 27.45 -22.12 17.81
C LEU A 709 26.88 -20.70 17.71
N GLU A 710 26.72 -20.02 18.85
CA GLU A 710 26.21 -18.65 18.92
C GLU A 710 27.12 -17.66 18.19
N SER A 711 28.42 -17.68 18.48
CA SER A 711 29.41 -16.79 17.85
C SER A 711 29.52 -17.02 16.34
N THR A 712 29.43 -18.27 15.88
CA THR A 712 29.45 -18.60 14.45
C THR A 712 28.23 -18.02 13.73
N VAL A 713 27.03 -18.22 14.27
CA VAL A 713 25.79 -17.67 13.68
C VAL A 713 25.79 -16.14 13.74
N ARG A 714 26.23 -15.54 14.86
CA ARG A 714 26.32 -14.08 15.04
C ARG A 714 27.26 -13.41 14.03
N SER A 715 28.35 -14.07 13.63
CA SER A 715 29.39 -13.50 12.76
C SER A 715 28.90 -12.94 11.42
N ASN A 716 27.80 -13.47 10.88
CA ASN A 716 27.21 -13.04 9.61
C ASN A 716 25.77 -12.55 9.77
N LEU A 717 25.35 -12.15 10.98
CA LEU A 717 24.07 -11.45 11.20
C LEU A 717 24.27 -9.95 11.31
N LEU A 718 23.25 -9.18 10.93
CA LEU A 718 23.13 -7.77 11.30
C LEU A 718 22.74 -7.63 12.77
N ASP A 719 23.66 -7.99 13.67
CA ASP A 719 23.46 -8.04 15.11
C ASP A 719 23.79 -6.68 15.74
N ALA A 720 22.82 -6.07 16.42
CA ALA A 720 22.96 -4.78 17.09
C ALA A 720 22.06 -4.71 18.33
N ASP A 721 22.48 -3.93 19.33
CA ASP A 721 21.69 -3.71 20.55
C ASP A 721 20.38 -2.96 20.27
N ASP A 722 20.38 -2.06 19.28
CA ASP A 722 19.23 -1.25 18.90
C ASP A 722 19.21 -0.92 17.40
N TRP A 723 18.03 -0.56 16.91
CA TRP A 723 17.81 -0.26 15.49
C TRP A 723 18.49 1.04 15.01
N GLN A 724 18.80 2.00 15.90
CA GLN A 724 19.52 3.21 15.51
C GLN A 724 20.97 2.88 15.14
N THR A 725 21.59 1.95 15.86
CA THR A 725 22.94 1.46 15.52
C THR A 725 22.96 0.80 14.13
N VAL A 726 21.93 0.01 13.79
CA VAL A 726 21.76 -0.56 12.43
C VAL A 726 21.59 0.55 11.39
N ARG A 727 20.76 1.56 11.67
CA ARG A 727 20.52 2.72 10.81
C ARG A 727 21.82 3.47 10.52
N VAL A 728 22.59 3.83 11.55
CA VAL A 728 23.88 4.53 11.42
C VAL A 728 24.88 3.68 10.65
N GLY A 729 24.97 2.38 10.94
CA GLY A 729 25.84 1.44 10.21
C GLY A 729 25.53 1.39 8.71
N HIS A 730 24.24 1.42 8.34
CA HIS A 730 23.85 1.50 6.92
C HIS A 730 24.26 2.81 6.26
N VAL A 731 24.15 3.95 6.96
CA VAL A 731 24.57 5.27 6.45
C VAL A 731 26.08 5.32 6.28
N ALA A 732 26.85 4.88 7.27
CA ALA A 732 28.31 4.80 7.20
C ALA A 732 28.76 3.92 6.04
N ARG A 733 28.21 2.70 5.93
CA ARG A 733 28.49 1.80 4.80
C ARG A 733 28.18 2.46 3.46
N LYS A 734 27.09 3.23 3.36
CA LYS A 734 26.69 3.93 2.13
C LYS A 734 27.65 5.06 1.75
N LEU A 735 28.10 5.85 2.73
CA LEU A 735 29.07 6.92 2.50
C LEU A 735 30.45 6.37 2.11
N TYR A 736 30.88 5.27 2.73
CA TYR A 736 32.12 4.57 2.40
C TYR A 736 32.07 3.90 1.01
N ALA A 737 31.08 3.03 0.78
CA ALA A 737 30.99 2.23 -0.45
C ALA A 737 30.48 3.02 -1.67
N GLY A 738 29.97 4.24 -1.48
CA GLY A 738 29.55 5.13 -2.56
C GLY A 738 28.53 4.50 -3.53
N ASP A 739 28.90 4.43 -4.82
CA ASP A 739 28.01 3.99 -5.92
C ASP A 739 28.08 2.48 -6.19
N LEU A 740 28.76 1.71 -5.34
CA LEU A 740 28.89 0.26 -5.51
C LEU A 740 27.51 -0.42 -5.52
N GLY A 741 26.57 0.02 -4.68
CA GLY A 741 25.19 -0.46 -4.69
C GLY A 741 25.09 -1.99 -4.74
N THR A 742 24.47 -2.53 -5.81
CA THR A 742 24.34 -3.99 -6.03
C THR A 742 25.45 -4.59 -6.91
N ARG A 743 26.56 -3.88 -7.12
CA ARG A 743 27.79 -4.44 -7.71
C ARG A 743 28.50 -5.35 -6.72
N ILE A 744 28.28 -5.14 -5.42
CA ILE A 744 28.66 -6.07 -4.35
C ILE A 744 27.52 -7.07 -4.08
N SER A 745 27.87 -8.30 -3.67
CA SER A 745 26.89 -9.33 -3.29
C SER A 745 26.10 -8.92 -2.05
N LEU A 746 24.93 -9.53 -1.82
CA LEU A 746 24.15 -9.25 -0.60
C LEU A 746 24.93 -9.69 0.65
N GLY A 747 25.71 -10.76 0.56
CA GLY A 747 26.60 -11.20 1.64
C GLY A 747 27.66 -10.17 1.99
N GLN A 748 28.36 -9.61 0.99
CA GLN A 748 29.31 -8.52 1.21
C GLN A 748 28.62 -7.26 1.76
N TYR A 749 27.41 -6.93 1.29
CA TYR A 749 26.62 -5.81 1.80
C TYR A 749 26.33 -5.98 3.31
N VAL A 750 25.90 -7.16 3.73
CA VAL A 750 25.62 -7.49 5.14
C VAL A 750 26.90 -7.45 5.97
N ARG A 751 27.97 -8.14 5.55
CA ARG A 751 29.26 -8.16 6.27
C ARG A 751 29.88 -6.77 6.42
N LEU A 752 29.85 -5.95 5.37
CA LEU A 752 30.36 -4.59 5.42
C LEU A 752 29.54 -3.72 6.38
N THR A 753 28.20 -3.84 6.33
CA THR A 753 27.33 -3.14 7.29
C THR A 753 27.63 -3.60 8.72
N GLN A 754 27.78 -4.91 8.95
CA GLN A 754 28.02 -5.46 10.28
C GLN A 754 29.33 -4.97 10.89
N LYS A 755 30.37 -4.73 10.10
CA LYS A 755 31.62 -4.11 10.59
C LYS A 755 31.38 -2.72 11.19
N PHE A 756 30.59 -1.86 10.53
CA PHE A 756 30.23 -0.55 11.08
C PHE A 756 29.32 -0.68 12.30
N VAL A 757 28.29 -1.54 12.22
CA VAL A 757 27.35 -1.78 13.32
C VAL A 757 28.07 -2.27 14.58
N SER A 758 28.97 -3.24 14.45
CA SER A 758 29.74 -3.78 15.57
C SER A 758 30.62 -2.70 16.21
N ALA A 759 31.25 -1.84 15.40
CA ALA A 759 32.12 -0.79 15.89
C ALA A 759 31.35 0.30 16.65
N PHE A 760 30.18 0.72 16.16
CA PHE A 760 29.34 1.68 16.88
C PHE A 760 28.65 1.05 18.11
N GLY A 761 28.30 -0.24 18.06
CA GLY A 761 27.67 -0.96 19.16
C GLY A 761 28.60 -1.26 20.34
N GLN A 762 29.82 -1.77 20.08
CA GLN A 762 30.82 -2.07 21.13
C GLN A 762 31.14 -0.83 21.98
N HIS A 763 31.30 0.33 21.34
CA HIS A 763 31.56 1.58 22.04
C HIS A 763 30.41 2.01 22.96
N LYS A 764 29.15 1.89 22.50
CA LYS A 764 27.98 2.26 23.28
C LYS A 764 27.87 1.44 24.58
N GLN A 765 28.28 0.17 24.55
CA GLN A 765 28.35 -0.69 25.73
C GLN A 765 29.47 -0.26 26.69
N GLU A 766 30.67 0.06 26.18
CA GLU A 766 31.79 0.55 26.98
C GLU A 766 31.50 1.90 27.64
N SER A 767 30.88 2.84 26.91
CA SER A 767 30.43 4.14 27.42
C SER A 767 29.34 4.00 28.49
N SER A 768 28.40 3.06 28.31
CA SER A 768 27.34 2.79 29.29
C SER A 768 27.88 2.13 30.57
N LYS A 769 28.81 1.17 30.44
CA LYS A 769 29.51 0.57 31.59
C LYS A 769 30.37 1.61 32.32
N GLY A 770 31.09 2.46 31.60
CA GLY A 770 31.87 3.54 32.20
C GLY A 770 31.01 4.51 33.02
N LYS A 771 29.83 4.89 32.51
CA LYS A 771 28.87 5.73 33.26
C LYS A 771 28.29 5.03 34.49
N GLN A 772 27.94 3.74 34.39
CA GLN A 772 27.46 2.95 35.53
C GLN A 772 28.54 2.73 36.59
N ASP A 773 29.79 2.52 36.18
CA ASP A 773 30.94 2.38 37.07
C ASP A 773 31.29 3.73 37.73
N GLU A 774 31.13 4.85 37.02
CA GLU A 774 31.32 6.20 37.57
C GLU A 774 30.18 6.61 38.51
N GLU A 775 28.93 6.23 38.22
CA GLU A 775 27.79 6.38 39.13
C GLU A 775 27.91 5.49 40.36
N ARG A 776 28.37 4.24 40.20
CA ARG A 776 28.72 3.35 41.33
C ARG A 776 29.85 3.93 42.16
N ARG A 777 30.91 4.44 41.55
CA ARG A 777 32.01 5.14 42.26
C ARG A 777 31.53 6.41 42.96
N LYS A 778 30.58 7.17 42.39
CA LYS A 778 29.97 8.34 43.05
C LYS A 778 29.05 7.95 44.21
N GLN A 779 28.41 6.78 44.14
CA GLN A 779 27.64 6.21 45.25
C GLN A 779 28.56 5.65 46.35
N GLU A 780 29.64 4.96 45.98
CA GLU A 780 30.64 4.41 46.91
C GLU A 780 31.47 5.52 47.58
N ASN A 781 31.84 6.60 46.88
CA ASN A 781 32.52 7.77 47.48
C ASN A 781 31.62 8.66 48.36
N SER A 782 30.33 8.33 48.52
CA SER A 782 29.46 8.98 49.51
C SER A 782 29.41 8.24 50.85
N GLY A 783 30.14 7.12 50.98
CA GLY A 783 30.23 6.33 52.21
C GLY A 783 31.64 5.80 52.47
N SER A 784 32.35 6.51 53.34
CA SER A 784 33.55 6.11 54.09
C SER A 784 34.89 5.97 53.36
N ASP A 785 35.88 6.64 53.96
CA ASP A 785 37.32 6.46 53.76
C ASP A 785 37.74 5.01 54.08
N GLY A 786 38.52 4.42 53.19
CA GLY A 786 39.15 3.12 53.41
C GLY A 786 40.19 2.81 52.34
N GLU A 787 41.46 2.95 52.71
CA GLU A 787 42.61 2.44 51.96
C GLU A 787 42.52 0.92 51.83
N ASN A 788 42.72 0.38 50.61
CA ASN A 788 43.63 -0.76 50.42
C ASN A 788 43.97 -1.02 48.96
N SER A 789 45.22 -1.43 48.78
CA SER A 789 45.93 -1.73 47.55
C SER A 789 45.69 -3.16 47.03
N ASP A 790 45.91 -3.26 45.71
CA ASP A 790 46.45 -4.38 44.94
C ASP A 790 45.65 -5.63 44.52
N SER A 791 45.79 -5.86 43.21
CA SER A 791 45.95 -7.13 42.48
C SER A 791 44.71 -7.76 41.83
N SER A 792 44.60 -7.59 40.51
CA SER A 792 44.52 -8.67 39.51
C SER A 792 44.37 -8.06 38.10
N GLU A 793 45.51 -7.95 37.43
CA GLU A 793 45.62 -7.52 36.04
C GLU A 793 45.29 -8.71 35.13
N MET A 794 43.99 -8.93 34.88
CA MET A 794 43.53 -9.91 33.89
C MET A 794 43.11 -9.15 32.62
N GLN A 795 43.73 -9.57 31.51
CA GLN A 795 43.68 -9.00 30.16
C GLN A 795 42.37 -8.26 29.82
N ARG A 796 42.44 -6.93 29.85
CA ARG A 796 41.39 -6.06 29.33
C ARG A 796 41.58 -5.90 27.82
N PRO A 797 40.49 -5.87 27.00
CA PRO A 797 40.60 -5.50 25.60
C PRO A 797 41.19 -4.09 25.51
N VAL A 798 41.97 -3.84 24.45
CA VAL A 798 42.66 -2.59 24.17
C VAL A 798 41.70 -1.42 24.40
N LYS A 799 41.91 -0.64 25.47
CA LYS A 799 41.14 0.58 25.72
C LYS A 799 41.29 1.47 24.50
N LEU A 800 40.20 1.71 23.79
CA LEU A 800 40.15 2.75 22.78
C LEU A 800 40.53 4.07 23.47
N ASN A 801 41.45 4.84 22.89
CA ASN A 801 41.82 6.15 23.45
C ASN A 801 40.54 6.99 23.63
N ALA A 802 40.36 7.65 24.78
CA ALA A 802 39.14 8.39 25.11
C ALA A 802 38.73 9.42 24.04
N ASP A 803 39.72 10.02 23.37
CA ASP A 803 39.50 10.94 22.25
C ASP A 803 38.95 10.24 21.00
N THR A 804 39.36 9.00 20.75
CA THR A 804 38.85 8.20 19.63
C THR A 804 37.41 7.77 19.87
N ALA A 805 37.13 7.31 21.09
CA ALA A 805 35.80 6.98 21.58
C ALA A 805 34.81 8.15 21.37
N ARG A 806 35.22 9.35 21.79
CA ARG A 806 34.42 10.57 21.61
C ARG A 806 34.18 10.90 20.13
N LYS A 807 35.21 10.82 19.28
CA LYS A 807 35.09 11.05 17.82
C LYS A 807 34.13 10.05 17.17
N MET A 808 34.06 8.81 17.66
CA MET A 808 33.13 7.79 17.16
C MET A 808 31.68 8.09 17.52
N ASP A 809 31.40 8.52 18.75
CA ASP A 809 30.04 8.92 19.17
C ASP A 809 29.56 10.18 18.43
N GLU A 810 30.45 11.16 18.26
CA GLU A 810 30.18 12.35 17.46
C GLU A 810 29.87 11.95 16.01
N LEU A 811 30.69 11.08 15.40
CA LEU A 811 30.43 10.57 14.05
C LEU A 811 29.09 9.82 13.95
N ALA A 812 28.76 8.96 14.91
CA ALA A 812 27.49 8.22 14.89
C ALA A 812 26.28 9.16 14.98
N THR A 813 26.38 10.21 15.80
CA THR A 813 25.34 11.24 15.97
C THR A 813 25.15 12.03 14.68
N ASP A 814 26.25 12.49 14.08
CA ASP A 814 26.21 13.29 12.85
C ASP A 814 25.67 12.47 11.66
N LEU A 815 25.98 11.17 11.59
CA LEU A 815 25.43 10.25 10.59
C LEU A 815 23.92 10.04 10.76
N ALA A 816 23.44 9.94 12.00
CA ALA A 816 22.01 9.84 12.29
C ALA A 816 21.29 11.14 11.88
N GLU A 817 21.85 12.29 12.23
CA GLU A 817 21.30 13.61 11.85
C GLU A 817 21.29 13.79 10.33
N TYR A 818 22.36 13.40 9.65
CA TYR A 818 22.41 13.43 8.19
C TYR A 818 21.26 12.61 7.57
N GLN A 819 21.03 11.40 8.07
CA GLN A 819 19.91 10.57 7.60
C GLN A 819 18.54 11.19 7.95
N ASP A 820 18.38 11.84 9.11
CA ASP A 820 17.16 12.58 9.45
C ASP A 820 16.91 13.74 8.47
N GLN A 821 17.95 14.47 8.08
CA GLN A 821 17.84 15.54 7.07
C GLN A 821 17.45 14.96 5.70
N LEU A 822 18.05 13.82 5.29
CA LEU A 822 17.65 13.12 4.07
C LEU A 822 16.17 12.71 4.11
N ASP A 823 15.72 12.20 5.25
CA ASP A 823 14.35 11.73 5.44
C ASP A 823 13.36 12.90 5.46
N PHE A 824 13.72 14.03 6.08
CA PHE A 824 12.93 15.26 6.11
C PHE A 824 12.71 15.84 4.71
N TYR A 825 13.79 15.97 3.90
CA TYR A 825 13.68 16.39 2.51
C TYR A 825 13.19 15.26 1.59
N HIS A 826 13.11 14.03 2.11
CA HIS A 826 12.82 12.81 1.40
C HIS A 826 13.65 12.66 0.10
N LEU A 827 14.95 12.88 0.23
CA LEU A 827 15.94 12.75 -0.83
C LEU A 827 16.84 11.56 -0.58
N LYS A 828 17.26 10.89 -1.66
CA LYS A 828 18.25 9.83 -1.57
C LYS A 828 19.65 10.44 -1.56
N ASP A 829 20.55 9.86 -0.77
CA ASP A 829 21.97 10.24 -0.70
C ASP A 829 22.64 10.44 -2.08
N TYR A 830 22.43 9.52 -3.03
CA TYR A 830 23.05 9.61 -4.36
C TYR A 830 22.62 10.87 -5.15
N ARG A 831 21.48 11.48 -4.82
CA ARG A 831 21.01 12.72 -5.47
C ARG A 831 21.81 13.93 -5.00
N ILE A 832 22.24 13.93 -3.74
CA ILE A 832 23.07 14.99 -3.17
C ILE A 832 24.46 14.93 -3.78
N LYS A 833 25.02 13.72 -3.95
CA LYS A 833 26.31 13.50 -4.64
C LYS A 833 26.36 14.11 -6.04
N GLN A 834 25.27 14.01 -6.81
CA GLN A 834 25.22 14.48 -8.21
C GLN A 834 25.01 16.01 -8.35
N GLY A 835 24.64 16.70 -7.26
CA GLY A 835 24.24 18.11 -7.32
C GLY A 835 22.89 18.35 -8.00
N LYS A 836 22.40 19.59 -7.93
CA LYS A 836 21.12 19.97 -8.54
C LYS A 836 21.31 20.26 -10.04
N PRO A 837 20.68 19.49 -10.94
CA PRO A 837 20.74 19.77 -12.37
C PRO A 837 19.89 21.00 -12.71
N PRO A 838 20.13 21.65 -13.88
CA PRO A 838 19.32 22.77 -14.34
C PRO A 838 17.82 22.41 -14.38
N VAL A 839 16.96 23.36 -14.00
CA VAL A 839 15.50 23.14 -13.91
C VAL A 839 14.91 22.60 -15.22
N LYS A 840 15.44 23.01 -16.39
CA LYS A 840 15.05 22.48 -17.71
C LYS A 840 15.26 20.97 -17.83
N VAL A 841 16.43 20.47 -17.40
CA VAL A 841 16.77 19.04 -17.41
C VAL A 841 15.92 18.29 -16.38
N LEU A 842 15.66 18.92 -15.23
CA LEU A 842 14.84 18.35 -14.17
C LEU A 842 13.39 18.16 -14.62
N LEU A 843 12.79 19.17 -15.27
CA LEU A 843 11.45 19.10 -15.86
C LEU A 843 11.37 18.05 -16.98
N GLY A 844 12.38 17.97 -17.84
CA GLY A 844 12.46 16.92 -18.87
C GLY A 844 12.50 15.51 -18.28
N LYS A 845 13.33 15.29 -17.25
CA LYS A 845 13.39 14.00 -16.52
C LYS A 845 12.08 13.71 -15.78
N LEU A 846 11.43 14.72 -15.21
CA LEU A 846 10.15 14.58 -14.53
C LEU A 846 9.06 14.14 -15.52
N PHE A 847 8.98 14.80 -16.68
CA PHE A 847 8.05 14.45 -17.75
C PHE A 847 8.28 13.03 -18.28
N GLN A 848 9.53 12.65 -18.52
CA GLN A 848 9.88 11.28 -18.92
C GLN A 848 9.42 10.24 -17.88
N ARG A 849 9.66 10.51 -16.58
CA ARG A 849 9.24 9.59 -15.51
C ARG A 849 7.72 9.53 -15.36
N PHE A 850 7.03 10.64 -15.54
CA PHE A 850 5.57 10.71 -15.55
C PHE A 850 4.99 9.86 -16.69
N LEU A 851 5.46 10.06 -17.93
CA LEU A 851 5.00 9.28 -19.09
C LEU A 851 5.23 7.78 -18.90
N LEU A 852 6.42 7.39 -18.41
CA LEU A 852 6.72 5.98 -18.13
C LEU A 852 5.86 5.41 -16.99
N ALA A 853 5.58 6.20 -15.95
CA ALA A 853 4.68 5.80 -14.87
C ALA A 853 3.23 5.62 -15.37
N CYS A 854 2.74 6.49 -16.26
CA CYS A 854 1.42 6.34 -16.89
C CYS A 854 1.37 5.05 -17.73
N LEU A 855 2.38 4.82 -18.58
CA LEU A 855 2.47 3.61 -19.41
C LEU A 855 2.48 2.33 -18.54
N LEU A 856 3.36 2.27 -17.54
CA LEU A 856 3.45 1.13 -16.63
C LEU A 856 2.19 0.95 -15.80
N SER A 857 1.52 2.04 -15.41
CA SER A 857 0.23 1.96 -14.71
C SER A 857 -0.80 1.26 -15.58
N THR A 858 -0.92 1.64 -16.86
CA THR A 858 -1.86 1.02 -17.80
C THR A 858 -1.55 -0.45 -18.03
N ILE A 859 -0.28 -0.80 -18.26
CA ILE A 859 0.15 -2.18 -18.51
C ILE A 859 -0.08 -3.07 -17.27
N CYS A 860 0.06 -2.52 -16.06
CA CYS A 860 -0.19 -3.26 -14.82
C CYS A 860 -1.68 -3.57 -14.56
N ILE A 861 -2.63 -2.83 -15.14
CA ILE A 861 -4.06 -2.94 -14.78
C ILE A 861 -4.59 -4.39 -14.87
N PRO A 862 -4.39 -5.14 -15.98
CA PRO A 862 -4.97 -6.47 -16.13
C PRO A 862 -4.48 -7.44 -15.06
N GLY A 863 -3.19 -7.47 -14.77
CA GLY A 863 -2.69 -8.35 -13.72
C GLY A 863 -2.92 -7.81 -12.30
N LEU A 864 -3.07 -6.49 -12.10
CA LEU A 864 -3.47 -5.94 -10.81
C LEU A 864 -4.89 -6.36 -10.44
N ILE A 865 -5.77 -6.56 -11.43
CA ILE A 865 -7.09 -7.16 -11.22
C ILE A 865 -6.94 -8.59 -10.70
N LEU A 866 -6.03 -9.39 -11.28
CA LEU A 866 -5.73 -10.74 -10.81
C LEU A 866 -5.14 -10.75 -9.39
N TRP A 867 -4.28 -9.78 -9.05
CA TRP A 867 -3.68 -9.64 -7.72
C TRP A 867 -4.60 -8.98 -6.68
N ALA A 868 -5.70 -8.33 -7.09
CA ALA A 868 -6.55 -7.56 -6.20
C ALA A 868 -7.09 -8.37 -5.00
N PRO A 869 -7.60 -9.61 -5.16
CA PRO A 869 -8.06 -10.41 -4.02
C PRO A 869 -6.94 -10.68 -3.01
N VAL A 870 -5.73 -10.98 -3.51
CA VAL A 870 -4.55 -11.24 -2.66
C VAL A 870 -4.17 -9.98 -1.89
N PHE A 871 -4.02 -8.83 -2.57
CA PHE A 871 -3.63 -7.58 -1.92
C PHE A 871 -4.68 -7.09 -0.93
N ILE A 872 -5.97 -7.24 -1.23
CA ILE A 872 -7.05 -6.89 -0.32
C ILE A 872 -7.02 -7.78 0.93
N ALA A 873 -6.92 -9.11 0.75
CA ALA A 873 -6.88 -10.06 1.86
C ALA A 873 -5.66 -9.83 2.76
N VAL A 874 -4.48 -9.67 2.15
CA VAL A 874 -3.23 -9.34 2.86
C VAL A 874 -3.38 -8.03 3.63
N LYS A 875 -3.90 -6.97 3.00
CA LYS A 875 -4.01 -5.66 3.66
C LYS A 875 -5.05 -5.66 4.77
N TYR A 876 -6.13 -6.43 4.61
CA TYR A 876 -7.12 -6.65 5.64
C TYR A 876 -6.51 -7.36 6.85
N GLN A 877 -5.79 -8.46 6.63
CA GLN A 877 -5.16 -9.22 7.72
C GLN A 877 -4.06 -8.41 8.42
N GLU A 878 -3.22 -7.70 7.67
CA GLU A 878 -2.20 -6.79 8.23
C GLU A 878 -2.86 -5.76 9.17
N ARG A 879 -3.99 -5.16 8.78
CA ARG A 879 -4.71 -4.20 9.63
C ARG A 879 -5.30 -4.82 10.89
N GLN A 880 -5.70 -6.08 10.85
CA GLN A 880 -6.23 -6.78 12.03
C GLN A 880 -5.10 -7.10 13.02
N ILE A 881 -3.98 -7.63 12.53
CA ILE A 881 -2.82 -7.99 13.36
C ILE A 881 -2.23 -6.74 14.02
N ARG A 882 -2.06 -5.64 13.28
CA ARG A 882 -1.61 -4.35 13.82
C ARG A 882 -2.51 -3.77 14.94
N ARG A 883 -3.72 -4.30 15.15
CA ARG A 883 -4.62 -3.90 16.23
C ARG A 883 -4.54 -4.80 17.48
N LYS A 884 -3.89 -5.96 17.40
CA LYS A 884 -3.94 -7.01 18.44
C LYS A 884 -2.92 -6.86 19.57
N GLY A 885 -2.02 -5.89 19.53
CA GLY A 885 -1.03 -5.66 20.58
C GLY A 885 0.05 -4.64 20.17
N PRO A 886 1.18 -4.60 20.89
CA PRO A 886 2.37 -3.86 20.48
C PRO A 886 2.80 -4.28 19.07
N LEU A 887 3.26 -3.33 18.25
CA LEU A 887 3.56 -3.60 16.84
C LEU A 887 4.71 -4.61 16.70
N GLU A 888 5.75 -4.47 17.51
CA GLU A 888 6.98 -5.27 17.49
C GLU A 888 6.72 -6.77 17.63
N ASP A 889 5.88 -7.16 18.60
CA ASP A 889 5.54 -8.57 18.87
C ASP A 889 4.73 -9.24 17.75
N ASN A 890 4.16 -8.46 16.82
CA ASN A 890 3.26 -8.94 15.79
C ASN A 890 3.86 -8.85 14.36
N LEU A 891 5.09 -8.32 14.21
CA LEU A 891 5.69 -8.10 12.89
C LEU A 891 6.12 -9.42 12.22
N ASP A 892 6.54 -10.42 12.99
CA ASP A 892 6.82 -11.78 12.50
C ASP A 892 5.53 -12.47 12.02
N GLU A 893 4.42 -12.30 12.74
CA GLU A 893 3.11 -12.77 12.29
C GLU A 893 2.72 -12.15 10.94
N ILE A 894 2.96 -10.85 10.74
CA ILE A 894 2.59 -10.15 9.51
C ILE A 894 3.26 -10.77 8.27
N ALA A 895 4.56 -11.11 8.35
CA ALA A 895 5.27 -11.75 7.24
C ALA A 895 4.70 -13.14 6.94
N GLN A 896 4.50 -13.95 7.98
CA GLN A 896 3.92 -15.28 7.89
C GLN A 896 2.53 -15.26 7.22
N TYR A 897 1.63 -14.40 7.69
CA TYR A 897 0.27 -14.32 7.13
C TYR A 897 0.27 -13.83 5.68
N LYS A 898 1.18 -12.92 5.30
CA LYS A 898 1.32 -12.47 3.91
C LYS A 898 1.71 -13.62 2.98
N LEU A 899 2.68 -14.43 3.40
CA LEU A 899 3.11 -15.62 2.69
C LEU A 899 1.96 -16.62 2.55
N MET A 900 1.30 -16.98 3.67
CA MET A 900 0.23 -17.97 3.68
C MET A 900 -1.01 -17.55 2.89
N ILE A 901 -1.45 -16.30 3.01
CA ILE A 901 -2.59 -15.77 2.25
C ILE A 901 -2.28 -15.81 0.76
N SER A 902 -1.09 -15.37 0.36
CA SER A 902 -0.69 -15.40 -1.06
C SER A 902 -0.68 -16.83 -1.59
N ALA A 903 -0.13 -17.76 -0.81
CA ALA A 903 -0.04 -19.16 -1.20
C ALA A 903 -1.41 -19.87 -1.32
N PHE A 904 -2.39 -19.45 -0.51
CA PHE A 904 -3.76 -19.96 -0.59
C PHE A 904 -4.55 -19.37 -1.76
N PHE A 905 -4.47 -18.05 -1.98
CA PHE A 905 -5.28 -17.38 -2.99
C PHE A 905 -4.76 -17.58 -4.42
N LEU A 906 -3.45 -17.72 -4.63
CA LEU A 906 -2.87 -17.84 -5.97
C LEU A 906 -3.39 -19.05 -6.76
N PRO A 907 -3.44 -20.28 -6.21
CA PRO A 907 -4.02 -21.43 -6.91
C PRO A 907 -5.52 -21.26 -7.20
N ILE A 908 -6.27 -20.63 -6.29
CA ILE A 908 -7.70 -20.39 -6.47
C ILE A 908 -7.94 -19.42 -7.63
N ILE A 909 -7.19 -18.33 -7.68
CA ILE A 909 -7.27 -17.34 -8.76
C ILE A 909 -6.88 -18.01 -10.08
N TRP A 910 -5.77 -18.74 -10.12
CA TRP A 910 -5.33 -19.45 -11.31
C TRP A 910 -6.39 -20.45 -11.79
N GLY A 911 -6.90 -21.32 -10.92
CA GLY A 911 -7.90 -22.32 -11.26
C GLY A 911 -9.23 -21.71 -11.71
N PHE A 912 -9.69 -20.63 -11.05
CA PHE A 912 -10.88 -19.89 -11.44
C PHE A 912 -10.77 -19.35 -12.87
N TRP A 913 -9.65 -18.71 -13.21
CA TRP A 913 -9.47 -18.11 -14.53
C TRP A 913 -9.21 -19.15 -15.63
N VAL A 914 -8.53 -20.25 -15.33
CA VAL A 914 -8.38 -21.39 -16.24
C VAL A 914 -9.74 -22.02 -16.55
N LEU A 915 -10.58 -22.21 -15.52
CA LEU A 915 -11.93 -22.75 -15.70
C LEU A 915 -12.82 -21.81 -16.52
N MET A 916 -12.77 -20.50 -16.24
CA MET A 916 -13.51 -19.50 -17.01
C MET A 916 -13.07 -19.41 -18.49
N THR A 917 -11.87 -19.89 -18.81
CA THR A 917 -11.29 -19.87 -20.15
C THR A 917 -11.05 -21.28 -20.70
N PHE A 918 -11.84 -22.26 -20.25
CA PHE A 918 -11.65 -23.69 -20.53
C PHE A 918 -11.32 -24.04 -22.00
N PRO A 919 -11.98 -23.45 -23.02
CA PRO A 919 -11.68 -23.77 -24.43
C PRO A 919 -10.24 -23.40 -24.87
N ILE A 920 -9.60 -22.47 -24.16
CA ILE A 920 -8.23 -21.99 -24.42
C ILE A 920 -7.30 -22.20 -23.22
N ALA A 921 -7.66 -23.11 -22.30
CA ALA A 921 -6.97 -23.38 -21.04
C ALA A 921 -5.48 -23.70 -21.19
N LEU A 922 -5.08 -24.34 -22.29
CA LEU A 922 -3.67 -24.66 -22.59
C LEU A 922 -2.81 -23.40 -22.77
N ILE A 923 -3.40 -22.30 -23.24
CA ILE A 923 -2.72 -21.02 -23.42
C ILE A 923 -2.92 -20.14 -22.18
N THR A 924 -4.15 -20.07 -21.66
CA THR A 924 -4.47 -19.18 -20.54
C THR A 924 -3.87 -19.67 -19.22
N GLY A 925 -3.76 -20.97 -18.99
CA GLY A 925 -3.11 -21.55 -17.81
C GLY A 925 -1.69 -21.01 -17.56
N PRO A 926 -0.73 -21.21 -18.48
CA PRO A 926 0.59 -20.61 -18.35
C PRO A 926 0.54 -19.08 -18.52
N GLY A 927 -0.33 -18.56 -19.38
CA GLY A 927 -0.48 -17.13 -19.63
C GLY A 927 -0.83 -16.30 -18.39
N ILE A 928 -1.72 -16.81 -17.52
CA ILE A 928 -2.12 -16.16 -16.26
C ILE A 928 -0.93 -16.09 -15.30
N VAL A 929 -0.17 -17.18 -15.15
CA VAL A 929 1.00 -17.21 -14.26
C VAL A 929 2.05 -16.21 -14.74
N VAL A 930 2.33 -16.20 -16.05
CA VAL A 930 3.26 -15.24 -16.67
C VAL A 930 2.77 -13.80 -16.49
N LEU A 931 1.48 -13.52 -16.72
CA LEU A 931 0.90 -12.19 -16.56
C LEU A 931 0.97 -11.71 -15.11
N MET A 932 0.65 -12.56 -14.14
CA MET A 932 0.74 -12.23 -12.70
C MET A 932 2.18 -11.94 -12.29
N TRP A 933 3.14 -12.73 -12.77
CA TRP A 933 4.56 -12.51 -12.52
C TRP A 933 5.06 -11.21 -13.17
N LEU A 934 4.74 -10.97 -14.45
CA LEU A 934 5.06 -9.74 -15.18
C LEU A 934 4.47 -8.51 -14.50
N THR A 935 3.29 -8.63 -13.93
CA THR A 935 2.63 -7.51 -13.24
C THR A 935 3.37 -7.10 -11.98
N ILE A 936 3.84 -8.04 -11.15
CA ILE A 936 4.73 -7.69 -10.03
C ILE A 936 5.96 -6.97 -10.56
N ARG A 937 6.51 -7.45 -11.68
CA ARG A 937 7.73 -6.89 -12.27
C ARG A 937 7.53 -5.47 -12.81
N TRP A 938 6.41 -5.18 -13.45
CA TRP A 938 6.05 -3.84 -13.90
C TRP A 938 5.66 -2.93 -12.73
N LEU A 939 5.07 -3.48 -11.67
CA LEU A 939 4.73 -2.74 -10.45
C LEU A 939 6.00 -2.27 -9.71
N GLU A 940 7.04 -3.10 -9.64
CA GLU A 940 8.36 -2.70 -9.13
C GLU A 940 8.92 -1.50 -9.90
N ASP A 941 8.87 -1.53 -11.24
CA ASP A 941 9.31 -0.41 -12.09
C ASP A 941 8.46 0.83 -11.89
N LEU A 942 7.15 0.66 -11.79
CA LEU A 942 6.20 1.75 -11.58
C LEU A 942 6.52 2.47 -10.26
N ILE A 943 6.71 1.72 -9.18
CA ILE A 943 7.04 2.28 -7.87
C ILE A 943 8.41 2.96 -7.88
N HIS A 944 9.42 2.37 -8.53
CA HIS A 944 10.74 3.00 -8.67
C HIS A 944 10.66 4.32 -9.46
N ASN A 945 9.88 4.35 -10.55
CA ASN A 945 9.66 5.56 -11.33
C ASN A 945 8.88 6.62 -10.55
N ALA A 946 7.84 6.23 -9.81
CA ALA A 946 7.06 7.13 -8.95
C ALA A 946 7.92 7.72 -7.82
N LYS A 947 8.77 6.92 -7.17
CA LYS A 947 9.77 7.38 -6.19
C LYS A 947 10.72 8.41 -6.80
N SER A 948 11.28 8.09 -7.97
CA SER A 948 12.18 8.98 -8.71
C SER A 948 11.49 10.28 -9.09
N MET A 949 10.24 10.21 -9.55
CA MET A 949 9.41 11.37 -9.90
C MET A 949 9.17 12.28 -8.69
N LEU A 950 8.80 11.70 -7.53
CA LEU A 950 8.56 12.47 -6.31
C LEU A 950 9.84 13.14 -5.79
N SER A 951 10.98 12.45 -5.85
CA SER A 951 12.30 13.02 -5.51
C SER A 951 12.70 14.15 -6.47
N LEU A 952 12.47 13.99 -7.78
CA LEU A 952 12.73 15.04 -8.77
C LEU A 952 11.82 16.25 -8.56
N LEU A 953 10.54 16.04 -8.27
CA LEU A 953 9.59 17.11 -7.99
C LEU A 953 10.04 17.93 -6.77
N ARG A 954 10.54 17.28 -5.72
CA ARG A 954 11.08 17.97 -4.54
C ARG A 954 12.33 18.78 -4.85
N LEU A 955 13.23 18.25 -5.67
CA LEU A 955 14.41 18.99 -6.16
C LEU A 955 14.04 20.26 -6.95
N VAL A 956 12.87 20.29 -7.62
CA VAL A 956 12.41 21.51 -8.33
C VAL A 956 12.18 22.64 -7.34
N PHE A 957 11.59 22.34 -6.19
CA PHE A 957 11.18 23.32 -5.18
C PHE A 957 12.26 23.61 -4.12
N MET A 958 13.37 22.89 -4.15
CA MET A 958 14.46 23.06 -3.20
C MET A 958 15.39 24.19 -3.63
N THR A 959 15.78 25.04 -2.68
CA THR A 959 16.76 26.12 -2.86
C THR A 959 18.16 25.56 -3.15
N GLU A 960 18.95 26.29 -3.94
CA GLU A 960 20.34 25.90 -4.23
C GLU A 960 21.18 25.86 -2.95
N ASP A 961 21.02 26.85 -2.06
CA ASP A 961 21.79 26.95 -0.81
C ASP A 961 21.65 25.70 0.08
N THR A 962 20.43 25.18 0.19
CA THR A 962 20.15 23.96 0.96
C THR A 962 20.74 22.72 0.28
N MET A 963 20.83 22.69 -1.05
CA MET A 963 21.47 21.60 -1.78
C MET A 963 22.98 21.62 -1.59
N TYR A 964 23.60 22.81 -1.60
CA TYR A 964 25.02 22.97 -1.35
C TYR A 964 25.37 22.62 0.09
N SER A 965 24.61 23.11 1.08
CA SER A 965 24.87 22.80 2.50
C SER A 965 24.79 21.30 2.78
N LEU A 966 23.80 20.59 2.23
CA LEU A 966 23.69 19.13 2.38
C LEU A 966 24.83 18.39 1.67
N ARG A 967 25.32 18.91 0.55
CA ARG A 967 26.43 18.30 -0.19
C ARG A 967 27.75 18.47 0.55
N ASP A 968 27.99 19.65 1.11
CA ASP A 968 29.20 19.94 1.88
C ASP A 968 29.21 19.09 3.16
N TYR A 969 28.08 19.03 3.87
CA TYR A 969 27.93 18.17 5.05
C TYR A 969 28.15 16.68 4.72
N ARG A 970 27.60 16.20 3.59
CA ARG A 970 27.85 14.84 3.09
C ARG A 970 29.33 14.60 2.79
N GLN A 971 30.04 15.56 2.18
CA GLN A 971 31.46 15.40 1.83
C GLN A 971 32.34 15.33 3.07
N GLU A 972 32.07 16.18 4.07
CA GLU A 972 32.74 16.14 5.37
C GLU A 972 32.54 14.78 6.05
N LEU A 973 31.30 14.32 6.14
CA LEU A 973 30.97 13.03 6.75
C LEU A 973 31.58 11.86 5.98
N ALA A 974 31.56 11.89 4.64
CA ALA A 974 32.17 10.85 3.84
C ALA A 974 33.68 10.75 4.08
N GLY A 975 34.38 11.88 4.28
CA GLY A 975 35.79 11.90 4.65
C GLY A 975 36.04 11.26 6.01
N ARG A 976 35.28 11.66 7.04
CA ARG A 976 35.39 11.10 8.40
C ARG A 976 35.07 9.61 8.45
N VAL A 977 34.03 9.17 7.73
CA VAL A 977 33.67 7.74 7.61
C VAL A 977 34.75 6.96 6.88
N HIS A 978 35.36 7.53 5.84
CA HIS A 978 36.42 6.86 5.09
C HIS A 978 37.68 6.67 5.95
N GLU A 979 38.11 7.73 6.65
CA GLU A 979 39.20 7.65 7.62
C GLU A 979 38.91 6.58 8.69
N PHE A 980 37.69 6.59 9.22
CA PHE A 980 37.26 5.61 10.22
C PHE A 980 37.33 4.17 9.68
N ALA A 981 36.84 3.95 8.46
CA ALA A 981 36.82 2.65 7.81
C ALA A 981 38.22 2.08 7.55
N VAL A 982 39.16 2.91 7.08
CA VAL A 982 40.52 2.46 6.76
C VAL A 982 41.34 2.25 8.03
N GLN A 983 41.34 3.23 8.95
CA GLN A 983 42.20 3.19 10.15
C GLN A 983 41.70 2.20 11.21
N PHE A 984 40.39 2.17 11.49
CA PHE A 984 39.83 1.38 12.59
C PHE A 984 39.26 0.03 12.13
N LEU A 985 38.53 0.02 11.00
CA LEU A 985 37.91 -1.22 10.49
C LEU A 985 38.83 -2.02 9.57
N LYS A 986 40.03 -1.51 9.25
CA LYS A 986 41.01 -2.10 8.34
C LYS A 986 40.39 -2.48 6.99
N LEU A 987 39.52 -1.62 6.48
CA LEU A 987 38.91 -1.78 5.15
C LEU A 987 39.84 -1.23 4.06
N PRO A 988 39.72 -1.71 2.81
CA PRO A 988 40.55 -1.23 1.70
C PRO A 988 40.45 0.29 1.48
N GLU A 989 41.55 0.95 1.07
CA GLU A 989 41.50 2.37 0.72
C GLU A 989 40.63 2.65 -0.51
N ASP A 990 40.60 1.74 -1.48
CA ASP A 990 39.67 1.82 -2.61
C ASP A 990 38.50 0.83 -2.42
N PRO A 991 37.26 1.33 -2.20
CA PRO A 991 36.09 0.48 -2.10
C PRO A 991 35.84 -0.38 -3.36
N GLU A 992 36.33 0.00 -4.55
CA GLU A 992 36.15 -0.78 -5.77
C GLU A 992 36.83 -2.16 -5.72
N GLU A 993 37.80 -2.36 -4.84
CA GLU A 993 38.43 -3.68 -4.62
C GLU A 993 37.44 -4.73 -4.16
N LEU A 994 36.40 -4.33 -3.40
CA LEU A 994 35.33 -5.21 -2.94
C LEU A 994 34.55 -5.87 -4.10
N VAL A 995 34.55 -5.26 -5.29
CA VAL A 995 33.86 -5.79 -6.48
C VAL A 995 34.70 -6.82 -7.23
N LYS A 996 36.03 -6.70 -7.21
CA LYS A 996 36.93 -7.61 -7.95
C LYS A 996 36.80 -9.06 -7.47
N GLU A 997 36.53 -9.22 -6.18
CA GLU A 997 36.35 -10.52 -5.51
C GLU A 997 35.08 -11.27 -5.98
N ASN A 998 34.05 -10.57 -6.46
CA ASN A 998 32.76 -11.19 -6.86
C ASN A 998 32.71 -11.78 -8.28
N LYS A 999 33.71 -11.51 -9.14
CA LYS A 999 33.67 -11.99 -10.53
C LYS A 999 33.85 -13.51 -10.66
N THR A 1000 34.23 -14.20 -9.59
CA THR A 1000 34.64 -15.62 -9.60
C THR A 1000 33.53 -16.63 -9.26
N LYS A 1001 32.38 -16.22 -8.71
CA LYS A 1001 31.25 -17.14 -8.42
C LYS A 1001 30.00 -16.80 -9.23
N LYS A 1002 29.93 -17.25 -10.48
CA LYS A 1002 28.65 -17.36 -11.22
C LYS A 1002 27.92 -18.62 -10.73
N ALA A 1003 26.97 -18.45 -9.81
CA ALA A 1003 26.09 -19.54 -9.40
C ALA A 1003 25.10 -19.88 -10.54
N ASP A 1004 24.97 -21.18 -10.82
CA ASP A 1004 24.06 -21.79 -11.79
C ASP A 1004 22.62 -21.33 -11.54
N SER A 1005 22.13 -20.40 -12.36
CA SER A 1005 20.70 -20.14 -12.45
C SER A 1005 20.08 -21.23 -13.31
N GLY A 1006 19.32 -22.14 -12.68
CA GLY A 1006 18.46 -23.13 -13.35
C GLY A 1006 17.44 -22.51 -14.31
N TRP A 1007 16.42 -23.25 -14.75
CA TRP A 1007 15.58 -22.90 -15.92
C TRP A 1007 15.01 -21.45 -16.00
N MET A 1008 14.88 -20.73 -14.86
CA MET A 1008 14.50 -19.32 -14.79
C MET A 1008 15.58 -18.36 -15.32
N GLY A 1009 16.85 -18.75 -15.28
CA GLY A 1009 17.97 -18.02 -15.88
C GLY A 1009 17.93 -18.03 -17.41
N MET A 1010 17.32 -19.06 -18.01
CA MET A 1010 17.21 -19.21 -19.46
C MET A 1010 16.20 -18.23 -20.09
N LEU A 1011 15.23 -17.73 -19.30
CA LEU A 1011 14.28 -16.69 -19.72
C LEU A 1011 14.78 -15.25 -19.44
N SER A 1012 15.95 -15.08 -18.82
CA SER A 1012 16.49 -13.78 -18.41
C SER A 1012 17.24 -13.09 -19.56
N GLY A 1013 16.49 -12.63 -20.57
CA GLY A 1013 16.93 -11.48 -21.36
C GLY A 1013 17.24 -10.29 -20.45
N SER A 1014 18.24 -9.47 -20.79
CA SER A 1014 18.77 -8.32 -20.03
C SER A 1014 17.73 -7.37 -19.38
N TYR A 1015 16.46 -7.41 -19.80
CA TYR A 1015 15.35 -6.68 -19.18
C TYR A 1015 14.80 -7.30 -17.88
N PHE A 1016 14.84 -8.62 -17.75
CA PHE A 1016 14.23 -9.36 -16.63
C PHE A 1016 15.17 -9.64 -15.47
N SER A 1017 16.49 -9.50 -15.65
CA SER A 1017 17.46 -9.66 -14.55
C SER A 1017 17.15 -8.75 -13.35
N ILE A 1018 16.97 -9.36 -12.18
CA ILE A 1018 16.68 -8.68 -10.90
C ILE A 1018 17.80 -7.69 -10.54
N LYS A 1019 19.07 -8.06 -10.82
CA LYS A 1019 20.28 -7.25 -10.57
C LYS A 1019 20.33 -5.93 -11.36
N ARG A 1020 19.60 -5.80 -12.47
CA ARG A 1020 19.61 -4.56 -13.28
C ARG A 1020 18.91 -3.38 -12.60
N ARG A 1021 17.95 -3.61 -11.70
CA ARG A 1021 16.99 -2.58 -11.26
C ARG A 1021 17.30 -1.94 -9.91
N ARG A 1022 17.96 -2.67 -9.00
CA ARG A 1022 18.41 -2.17 -7.70
C ARG A 1022 19.84 -1.64 -7.69
N ARG A 1023 20.39 -1.23 -8.85
CA ARG A 1023 21.81 -0.85 -9.04
C ARG A 1023 22.44 0.02 -7.93
N LYS A 1024 21.64 0.75 -7.15
CA LYS A 1024 22.08 1.73 -6.15
C LYS A 1024 22.00 1.27 -4.70
N ASP A 1025 21.13 0.32 -4.31
CA ASP A 1025 21.01 -0.10 -2.90
C ASP A 1025 20.23 -1.42 -2.74
N TRP A 1026 20.69 -2.30 -1.87
CA TRP A 1026 19.97 -3.53 -1.48
C TRP A 1026 18.79 -3.22 -0.53
N ASN A 1027 18.81 -2.08 0.17
CA ASN A 1027 17.76 -1.67 1.12
C ASN A 1027 16.47 -1.13 0.48
N GLU A 1028 16.19 -1.41 -0.80
CA GLU A 1028 15.01 -0.89 -1.50
C GLU A 1028 13.80 -1.84 -1.41
N VAL A 1029 12.62 -1.30 -1.02
CA VAL A 1029 11.34 -2.03 -0.96
C VAL A 1029 10.25 -1.40 -1.84
N MET A 1030 9.20 -2.18 -2.15
CA MET A 1030 7.99 -1.75 -2.87
C MET A 1030 7.12 -0.77 -2.06
N ARG A 1031 7.63 0.44 -1.85
CA ARG A 1031 6.97 1.59 -1.22
C ARG A 1031 7.32 2.87 -1.97
N LEU A 1032 6.58 3.94 -1.72
CA LEU A 1032 6.86 5.28 -2.28
C LEU A 1032 7.83 6.12 -1.45
N HIS A 1033 8.12 5.70 -0.22
CA HIS A 1033 9.16 6.27 0.65
C HIS A 1033 10.25 5.23 0.93
N ASP A 1034 11.40 5.69 1.39
CA ASP A 1034 12.48 4.81 1.85
C ASP A 1034 12.19 4.35 3.29
N VAL A 1035 12.76 3.20 3.65
CA VAL A 1035 12.66 2.66 5.01
C VAL A 1035 13.96 3.00 5.71
N SER A 1036 13.97 4.13 6.41
CA SER A 1036 15.10 4.59 7.21
C SER A 1036 14.87 4.39 8.71
N HIS A 1037 13.60 4.31 9.11
CA HIS A 1037 13.17 4.02 10.48
C HIS A 1037 12.70 2.58 10.58
N TYR A 1038 13.28 1.85 11.53
CA TYR A 1038 12.85 0.52 11.95
C TYR A 1038 11.93 0.65 13.19
N ASP A 1039 10.92 1.51 13.07
CA ASP A 1039 9.90 1.79 14.11
C ASP A 1039 8.81 0.71 14.18
#